data_AF-A0A1Y1RFX4-F1
#
_entry.id   AF-A0A1Y1RFX4-F1
#
_cell.length_a   1.000
_cell.length_b   1.000
_cell.length_c   1.000
_cell.angle_alpha   90.00
_cell.angle_beta   90.00
_cell.angle_gamma   90.00
#
_symmetry.space_group_name_H-M   'P 1'
#
loop_
_entity.id
_entity.type
_entity.pdbx_description
1 polymer ?
#
loop_
_entity_poly.entity_id
_entity_poly.type
_entity_poly.pdbx_seq_one_letter_code
_entity_poly.pdbx_strand_id
1 'polypeptide(L)'
;MNRLFFLSKSRAIILLILLSLIAGCARSPRRVDQDMSGIFVSPQESVSNFDLSAVRGKRIVIDPGHGGKFPGMVAPQGSREADINLKVALFLQNMLQEAGAEAVLTRSEDRDFLGQNRTKLSHDLQARIDIAEQAQADIFVSLHHNASAEYDRTTRRIETYYKMGDHGPSLDFARFVHRHLVRNLGIPEHRVEPGNYYVLRNNPFPAILGEATYLSNPLIEEKLKLPENQRLEAYAYFLGIVDYFMAGLPHIEIASPAENGRLEVARPLIVAQLRDDRIGIDPDFISLAVDGLPLPYRFDPTNGNLIAEPLTPLLNCEHKLCISARNLNGNAAVERSIFFHIDLPAARIKLTPVPPRLQSGLQSLCVDVADRNGNPIADGSLVYLHHPNGDTLSAAVSNGEALFYFHNGEAADDPLHIVARCGTVVHSIDLTSIPFDALDSDKRYRHLWVTPVQSEPAWVTVGANFYQCDPNGHVWFCSAANSDIRVCNPGYFPFHIEPAGGNLGFELNAELEPVAGGCLHGIRIMLDPEYGGKESGAVGPTGARAADVNLKTAEFLGKALESAGAVVFFTRMEDREVSLAQRVKLSAESGADRHIIIGHGESGSIYVGHWPNSSKGAPLAQSVAKAMSHGRHNKALVREDTRYLLRQTACAAVYVNMENLASPDKEIELISPAYQRAAAYRLFLALLDHYGWNETGSISGEVLDHNRQPVARALVTLDELFTLQSDASGRFRFERLGSGRHKLEIDYRQYRAKKDVEIGPGVSDQITIELPPGVVR
;
A
#
# COMPACT_ATOMS: atom_id res chain seq x y z
N MET A 1 44.07 29.30 66.43
CA MET A 1 44.81 28.03 66.33
C MET A 1 44.87 27.60 64.88
N ASN A 2 46.08 27.64 64.32
CA ASN A 2 46.64 26.88 63.18
C ASN A 2 45.85 26.65 61.87
N ARG A 3 46.37 27.33 60.82
CA ARG A 3 46.90 26.79 59.54
C ARG A 3 46.03 25.78 58.77
N LEU A 4 45.72 26.08 57.50
CA LEU A 4 46.53 25.65 56.35
C LEU A 4 45.96 26.17 55.01
N PHE A 5 46.72 27.07 54.39
CA PHE A 5 46.83 27.19 52.93
C PHE A 5 47.35 25.86 52.35
N PHE A 6 46.78 25.35 51.26
CA PHE A 6 47.48 24.85 50.05
C PHE A 6 46.49 24.12 49.12
N LEU A 7 46.35 24.62 47.88
CA LEU A 7 45.82 24.03 46.62
C LEU A 7 45.21 25.19 45.80
N SER A 8 45.98 26.19 45.39
CA SER A 8 46.97 26.19 44.28
C SER A 8 46.37 25.77 42.92
N LYS A 9 46.31 26.76 42.02
CA LYS A 9 46.52 26.79 40.54
C LYS A 9 46.00 25.66 39.61
N SER A 10 45.63 24.48 40.08
CA SER A 10 45.18 23.37 39.23
C SER A 10 43.76 23.54 38.69
N ARG A 11 42.86 24.23 39.41
CA ARG A 11 41.48 24.44 38.93
C ARG A 11 41.35 25.46 37.79
N ALA A 12 42.24 26.46 37.74
CA ALA A 12 42.24 27.45 36.66
C ALA A 12 42.84 26.88 35.36
N ILE A 13 43.86 26.01 35.46
CA ILE A 13 44.45 25.34 34.30
C ILE A 13 43.52 24.25 33.76
N ILE A 14 42.81 23.51 34.62
CA ILE A 14 41.81 22.52 34.17
C ILE A 14 40.63 23.22 33.47
N LEU A 15 40.20 24.41 33.92
CA LEU A 15 39.12 25.16 33.26
C LEU A 15 39.55 25.73 31.89
N LEU A 16 40.81 26.17 31.73
CA LEU A 16 41.37 26.62 30.45
C LEU A 16 41.69 25.47 29.48
N ILE A 17 42.04 24.27 29.99
CA ILE A 17 42.20 23.06 29.17
C ILE A 17 40.82 22.49 28.75
N LEU A 18 39.78 22.58 29.59
CA LEU A 18 38.41 22.22 29.18
C LEU A 18 37.84 23.20 28.16
N LEU A 19 38.11 24.52 28.27
CA LEU A 19 37.67 25.50 27.27
C LEU A 19 38.42 25.38 25.94
N SER A 20 39.67 24.89 25.93
CA SER A 20 40.41 24.61 24.69
C SER A 20 40.11 23.22 24.09
N LEU A 21 39.65 22.24 24.89
CA LEU A 21 39.15 20.95 24.40
C LEU A 21 37.72 21.03 23.85
N ILE A 22 36.89 21.97 24.33
CA ILE A 22 35.56 22.24 23.77
C ILE A 22 35.65 23.05 22.45
N ALA A 23 36.72 23.83 22.26
CA ALA A 23 37.03 24.50 20.99
C ALA A 23 37.60 23.55 19.91
N GLY A 24 38.00 22.33 20.27
CA GLY A 24 38.61 21.34 19.37
C GLY A 24 37.66 20.29 18.79
N CYS A 25 36.37 20.29 19.16
CA CYS A 25 35.38 19.31 18.67
C CYS A 25 34.21 19.93 17.90
N ALA A 26 34.21 21.25 17.66
CA ALA A 26 33.40 21.80 16.59
C ALA A 26 34.10 21.49 15.26
N ARG A 27 33.72 20.40 14.59
CA ARG A 27 33.92 20.34 13.13
C ARG A 27 33.28 21.62 12.60
N SER A 28 34.09 22.54 12.10
CA SER A 28 33.59 23.60 11.24
C SER A 28 32.72 22.91 10.19
N PRO A 29 31.48 23.37 9.94
CA PRO A 29 30.75 22.86 8.78
C PRO A 29 31.70 23.04 7.61
N ARG A 30 32.00 21.95 6.88
CA ARG A 30 32.71 22.07 5.61
C ARG A 30 31.95 23.13 4.82
N ARG A 31 32.53 24.31 4.65
CA ARG A 31 32.10 25.25 3.63
C ARG A 31 32.42 24.54 2.32
N VAL A 32 31.47 23.72 1.86
CA VAL A 32 31.38 23.41 0.45
C VAL A 32 31.13 24.76 -0.19
N ASP A 33 32.13 25.27 -0.89
CA ASP A 33 32.00 26.49 -1.67
C ASP A 33 31.03 26.14 -2.80
N GLN A 34 29.74 26.30 -2.53
CA GLN A 34 28.72 25.85 -3.45
C GLN A 34 28.51 26.97 -4.47
N ASP A 35 28.94 26.74 -5.71
CA ASP A 35 28.78 27.69 -6.80
C ASP A 35 27.29 28.11 -6.97
N MET A 36 27.07 29.42 -7.05
CA MET A 36 25.77 30.07 -7.22
C MET A 36 25.72 30.94 -8.48
N SER A 37 26.78 30.95 -9.30
CA SER A 37 27.00 31.89 -10.40
C SER A 37 26.00 31.79 -11.57
N GLY A 38 25.10 30.80 -11.56
CA GLY A 38 24.03 30.63 -12.56
C GLY A 38 22.61 30.60 -11.99
N ILE A 39 22.41 30.73 -10.68
CA ILE A 39 21.10 30.53 -10.03
C ILE A 39 20.43 31.89 -9.77
N PHE A 40 19.19 32.07 -10.23
CA PHE A 40 18.45 33.36 -10.26
C PHE A 40 19.31 34.53 -10.77
N VAL A 41 19.73 34.48 -12.04
CA VAL A 41 20.54 35.56 -12.64
C VAL A 41 19.67 36.56 -13.38
N SER A 42 18.91 36.09 -14.38
CA SER A 42 18.00 36.90 -15.20
C SER A 42 17.06 35.98 -15.99
N PRO A 43 15.94 36.51 -16.52
CA PRO A 43 15.08 35.76 -17.43
C PRO A 43 15.88 35.18 -18.61
N GLN A 44 15.77 33.88 -18.83
CA GLN A 44 16.41 33.19 -19.96
C GLN A 44 15.47 33.11 -21.18
N GLU A 45 14.18 33.37 -20.98
CA GLU A 45 13.14 33.29 -22.00
C GLU A 45 12.38 34.61 -22.11
N SER A 46 12.05 35.01 -23.34
CA SER A 46 11.30 36.23 -23.62
C SER A 46 9.81 35.94 -23.79
N VAL A 47 8.98 36.71 -23.10
CA VAL A 47 7.50 36.66 -23.22
C VAL A 47 7.02 36.93 -24.64
N SER A 48 7.81 37.64 -25.47
CA SER A 48 7.48 37.92 -26.87
C SER A 48 7.30 36.67 -27.74
N ASN A 49 7.80 35.52 -27.28
CA ASN A 49 7.69 34.25 -27.99
C ASN A 49 6.37 33.52 -27.71
N PHE A 50 5.50 34.10 -26.87
CA PHE A 50 4.26 33.48 -26.40
C PHE A 50 3.03 34.30 -26.83
N ASP A 51 1.98 33.62 -27.26
CA ASP A 51 0.67 34.21 -27.51
C ASP A 51 -0.11 34.31 -26.20
N LEU A 52 -0.04 35.48 -25.57
CA LEU A 52 -0.72 35.78 -24.31
C LEU A 52 -2.26 35.68 -24.41
N SER A 53 -2.83 35.72 -25.62
CA SER A 53 -4.27 35.56 -25.78
C SER A 53 -4.77 34.16 -25.39
N ALA A 54 -3.87 33.18 -25.28
CA ALA A 54 -4.19 31.81 -24.86
C ALA A 54 -4.74 31.73 -23.43
N VAL A 55 -4.34 32.63 -22.54
CA VAL A 55 -4.83 32.66 -21.14
C VAL A 55 -6.01 33.61 -20.93
N ARG A 56 -6.43 34.36 -21.96
CA ARG A 56 -7.52 35.33 -21.83
C ARG A 56 -8.82 34.64 -21.41
N GLY A 57 -9.44 35.13 -20.33
CA GLY A 57 -10.67 34.58 -19.76
C GLY A 57 -10.51 33.22 -19.08
N LYS A 58 -9.28 32.71 -18.94
CA LYS A 58 -9.00 31.49 -18.17
C LYS A 58 -8.96 31.81 -16.69
N ARG A 59 -9.61 30.99 -15.88
CA ARG A 59 -9.69 31.10 -14.42
C ARG A 59 -8.57 30.29 -13.81
N ILE A 60 -7.56 30.98 -13.28
CA ILE A 60 -6.33 30.37 -12.77
C ILE A 60 -6.30 30.61 -11.27
N VAL A 61 -6.41 29.53 -10.50
CA VAL A 61 -6.34 29.63 -9.03
C VAL A 61 -4.90 29.44 -8.60
N ILE A 62 -4.37 30.42 -7.90
CA ILE A 62 -3.02 30.45 -7.35
C ILE A 62 -3.12 30.27 -5.85
N ASP A 63 -2.51 29.21 -5.33
CA ASP A 63 -2.49 28.87 -3.93
C ASP A 63 -1.10 29.09 -3.33
N PRO A 64 -0.82 30.28 -2.76
CA PRO A 64 0.37 30.44 -1.93
C PRO A 64 0.25 29.55 -0.69
N GLY A 65 1.08 28.51 -0.64
CA GLY A 65 1.10 27.50 0.41
C GLY A 65 1.22 28.10 1.80
N HIS A 66 0.67 27.41 2.80
CA HIS A 66 0.70 27.79 4.22
C HIS A 66 0.02 29.14 4.52
N GLY A 67 0.41 29.85 5.59
CA GLY A 67 -0.14 31.13 6.05
C GLY A 67 -0.68 31.07 7.47
N GLY A 68 -0.70 32.22 8.16
CA GLY A 68 -1.23 32.37 9.51
C GLY A 68 -0.48 31.51 10.53
N LYS A 69 -1.18 30.58 11.19
CA LYS A 69 -0.59 29.63 12.14
C LYS A 69 0.39 28.66 11.49
N PHE A 70 0.34 28.49 10.18
CA PHE A 70 1.23 27.61 9.44
C PHE A 70 2.33 28.46 8.76
N PRO A 71 3.53 28.61 9.34
CA PRO A 71 4.61 29.36 8.69
C PRO A 71 5.25 28.59 7.51
N GLY A 72 4.91 27.31 7.35
CA GLY A 72 5.67 26.36 6.56
C GLY A 72 7.05 26.14 7.17
N MET A 73 8.05 25.88 6.32
CA MET A 73 9.43 25.85 6.76
C MET A 73 9.89 27.24 7.25
N VAL A 74 10.56 27.30 8.41
CA VAL A 74 11.33 28.48 8.83
C VAL A 74 12.79 28.24 8.49
N ALA A 75 13.32 29.07 7.58
CA ALA A 75 14.66 28.99 7.05
C ALA A 75 15.72 29.34 8.11
N PRO A 76 16.99 28.94 7.93
CA PRO A 76 18.05 29.17 8.91
C PRO A 76 18.27 30.64 9.30
N GLN A 77 17.99 31.60 8.42
CA GLN A 77 18.13 33.03 8.70
C GLN A 77 16.78 33.72 8.98
N GLY A 78 15.72 32.93 9.22
CA GLY A 78 14.44 33.40 9.73
C GLY A 78 13.35 33.67 8.67
N SER A 79 13.62 33.49 7.37
CA SER A 79 12.57 33.58 6.36
C SER A 79 11.51 32.48 6.55
N ARG A 80 10.23 32.86 6.53
CA ARG A 80 9.11 31.91 6.56
C ARG A 80 8.72 31.54 5.13
N GLU A 81 8.50 30.26 4.86
CA GLU A 81 8.03 29.76 3.56
C GLU A 81 6.74 30.45 3.13
N ALA A 82 5.78 30.60 4.06
CA ALA A 82 4.50 31.26 3.81
C ALA A 82 4.64 32.68 3.23
N ASP A 83 5.67 33.43 3.66
CA ASP A 83 5.91 34.80 3.20
C ASP A 83 6.46 34.84 1.77
N ILE A 84 7.38 33.91 1.45
CA ILE A 84 7.97 33.81 0.11
C ILE A 84 6.91 33.33 -0.87
N ASN A 85 6.15 32.29 -0.53
CA ASN A 85 5.06 31.75 -1.34
C ASN A 85 4.06 32.87 -1.71
N LEU A 86 3.66 33.69 -0.73
CA LEU A 86 2.73 34.80 -0.96
C LEU A 86 3.29 35.86 -1.92
N LYS A 87 4.56 36.24 -1.76
CA LYS A 87 5.17 37.26 -2.62
C LYS A 87 5.27 36.81 -4.07
N VAL A 88 5.70 35.56 -4.31
CA VAL A 88 5.73 34.98 -5.65
C VAL A 88 4.31 34.93 -6.24
N ALA A 89 3.32 34.50 -5.45
CA ALA A 89 1.92 34.42 -5.89
C ALA A 89 1.35 35.78 -6.33
N LEU A 90 1.65 36.86 -5.60
CA LEU A 90 1.21 38.21 -5.94
C LEU A 90 1.82 38.70 -7.26
N PHE A 91 3.10 38.42 -7.51
CA PHE A 91 3.72 38.72 -8.81
C PHE A 91 3.08 37.92 -9.95
N LEU A 92 2.85 36.62 -9.72
CA LEU A 92 2.23 35.74 -10.72
C LEU A 92 0.80 36.18 -11.05
N GLN A 93 0.01 36.53 -10.03
CA GLN A 93 -1.35 37.04 -10.19
C GLN A 93 -1.36 38.28 -11.09
N ASN A 94 -0.50 39.25 -10.82
CA ASN A 94 -0.43 40.48 -11.61
C ASN A 94 -0.10 40.20 -13.08
N MET A 95 0.91 39.35 -13.35
CA MET A 95 1.30 39.00 -14.73
C MET A 95 0.16 38.29 -15.49
N LEU A 96 -0.56 37.39 -14.83
CA LEU A 96 -1.69 36.68 -15.43
C LEU A 96 -2.88 37.62 -15.70
N GLN A 97 -3.17 38.55 -14.78
CA GLN A 97 -4.22 39.56 -14.96
C GLN A 97 -3.89 40.53 -16.09
N GLU A 98 -2.63 40.96 -16.21
CA GLU A 98 -2.16 41.79 -17.33
C GLU A 98 -2.29 41.07 -18.69
N ALA A 99 -2.13 39.74 -18.72
CA ALA A 99 -2.37 38.91 -19.90
C ALA A 99 -3.87 38.65 -20.17
N GLY A 100 -4.77 39.09 -19.29
CA GLY A 100 -6.21 38.97 -19.43
C GLY A 100 -6.83 37.69 -18.86
N ALA A 101 -6.09 36.94 -18.03
CA ALA A 101 -6.63 35.82 -17.27
C ALA A 101 -7.34 36.29 -15.99
N GLU A 102 -8.27 35.46 -15.50
CA GLU A 102 -8.93 35.64 -14.21
C GLU A 102 -8.10 34.91 -13.13
N ALA A 103 -7.08 35.59 -12.59
CA ALA A 103 -6.21 35.01 -11.57
C ALA A 103 -6.75 35.23 -10.14
N VAL A 104 -7.12 34.13 -9.48
CA VAL A 104 -7.72 34.11 -8.14
C VAL A 104 -6.72 33.55 -7.12
N LEU A 105 -6.41 34.31 -6.07
CA LEU A 105 -5.58 33.82 -4.97
C LEU A 105 -6.43 33.12 -3.91
N THR A 106 -5.96 31.99 -3.36
CA THR A 106 -6.60 31.39 -2.17
C THR A 106 -6.45 32.32 -0.96
N ARG A 107 -5.29 32.95 -0.81
CA ARG A 107 -5.02 34.03 0.16
C ARG A 107 -4.16 35.13 -0.46
N SER A 108 -4.46 36.38 -0.12
CA SER A 108 -3.69 37.57 -0.51
C SER A 108 -2.94 38.21 0.66
N GLU A 109 -2.96 37.58 1.83
CA GLU A 109 -2.35 38.03 3.08
C GLU A 109 -1.83 36.83 3.91
N ASP A 110 -1.14 37.10 5.02
CA ASP A 110 -0.66 36.07 5.95
C ASP A 110 -1.79 35.56 6.84
N ARG A 111 -2.55 34.57 6.34
CA ARG A 111 -3.67 33.94 7.06
C ARG A 111 -3.75 32.45 6.80
N ASP A 112 -4.31 31.72 7.76
CA ASP A 112 -4.86 30.38 7.59
C ASP A 112 -6.40 30.45 7.43
N PHE A 113 -7.02 29.33 7.11
CA PHE A 113 -8.48 29.18 6.95
C PHE A 113 -9.12 28.44 8.13
N LEU A 114 -8.45 28.41 9.28
CA LEU A 114 -9.02 27.87 10.51
C LEU A 114 -10.01 28.87 11.11
N GLY A 115 -11.00 28.33 11.80
CA GLY A 115 -12.04 29.10 12.48
C GLY A 115 -12.49 28.37 13.74
N GLN A 116 -13.47 28.90 14.47
CA GLN A 116 -13.91 28.29 15.74
C GLN A 116 -14.30 26.80 15.59
N ASN A 117 -14.91 26.44 14.46
CA ASN A 117 -15.32 25.06 14.16
C ASN A 117 -14.33 24.30 13.25
N ARG A 118 -13.25 24.96 12.77
CA ARG A 118 -12.26 24.37 11.86
C ARG A 118 -10.88 24.39 12.54
N THR A 119 -10.50 23.30 13.20
CA THR A 119 -9.26 23.25 14.02
C THR A 119 -8.16 22.34 13.49
N LYS A 120 -8.45 21.51 12.46
CA LYS A 120 -7.52 20.55 11.87
C LYS A 120 -6.91 21.10 10.59
N LEU A 121 -5.66 20.73 10.29
CA LEU A 121 -4.97 21.08 9.03
C LEU A 121 -5.80 20.71 7.79
N SER A 122 -6.51 19.58 7.82
CA SER A 122 -7.38 19.17 6.70
C SER A 122 -8.49 20.18 6.39
N HIS A 123 -8.97 20.93 7.38
CA HIS A 123 -9.98 21.98 7.14
C HIS A 123 -9.38 23.21 6.44
N ASP A 124 -8.12 23.55 6.74
CA ASP A 124 -7.39 24.61 6.02
C ASP A 124 -7.21 24.21 4.55
N LEU A 125 -6.71 23.00 4.33
CA LEU A 125 -6.46 22.47 2.98
C LEU A 125 -7.75 22.32 2.17
N GLN A 126 -8.87 21.93 2.79
CA GLN A 126 -10.17 21.87 2.13
C GLN A 126 -10.67 23.26 1.72
N ALA A 127 -10.50 24.29 2.56
CA ALA A 127 -10.92 25.65 2.22
C ALA A 127 -10.25 26.18 0.94
N ARG A 128 -8.99 25.79 0.70
CA ARG A 128 -8.25 26.14 -0.53
C ARG A 128 -8.88 25.52 -1.77
N ILE A 129 -9.38 24.29 -1.66
CA ILE A 129 -10.11 23.60 -2.72
C ILE A 129 -11.49 24.22 -2.91
N ASP A 130 -12.21 24.52 -1.83
CA ASP A 130 -13.53 25.18 -1.88
C ASP A 130 -13.45 26.50 -2.68
N ILE A 131 -12.36 27.27 -2.52
CA ILE A 131 -12.12 28.49 -3.31
C ILE A 131 -11.94 28.16 -4.80
N ALA A 132 -11.21 27.10 -5.13
CA ALA A 132 -11.01 26.70 -6.51
C ALA A 132 -12.31 26.22 -7.17
N GLU A 133 -13.14 25.48 -6.43
CA GLU A 133 -14.46 25.05 -6.86
C GLU A 133 -15.41 26.23 -7.03
N GLN A 134 -15.42 27.18 -6.09
CA GLN A 134 -16.24 28.38 -6.19
C GLN A 134 -15.84 29.25 -7.39
N ALA A 135 -14.54 29.35 -7.68
CA ALA A 135 -14.03 30.05 -8.85
C ALA A 135 -14.26 29.27 -10.15
N GLN A 136 -14.61 27.98 -10.10
CA GLN A 136 -14.70 27.09 -11.25
C GLN A 136 -13.40 27.10 -12.06
N ALA A 137 -12.28 26.86 -11.38
CA ALA A 137 -10.94 26.98 -11.95
C ALA A 137 -10.75 26.15 -13.23
N ASP A 138 -10.03 26.70 -14.22
CA ASP A 138 -9.51 25.92 -15.34
C ASP A 138 -8.26 25.13 -14.91
N ILE A 139 -7.43 25.73 -14.06
CA ILE A 139 -6.24 25.10 -13.45
C ILE A 139 -6.00 25.61 -12.03
N PHE A 140 -5.31 24.80 -11.22
CA PHE A 140 -4.89 25.14 -9.87
C PHE A 140 -3.36 25.02 -9.70
N VAL A 141 -2.73 26.05 -9.14
CA VAL A 141 -1.27 26.13 -8.96
C VAL A 141 -0.94 26.42 -7.51
N SER A 142 -0.43 25.43 -6.79
CA SER A 142 0.08 25.62 -5.43
C SER A 142 1.57 25.95 -5.45
N LEU A 143 1.96 27.02 -4.76
CA LEU A 143 3.33 27.54 -4.74
C LEU A 143 3.98 27.28 -3.39
N HIS A 144 5.11 26.57 -3.40
CA HIS A 144 5.83 26.10 -2.23
C HIS A 144 7.35 26.15 -2.41
N HIS A 145 8.05 26.09 -1.27
CA HIS A 145 9.51 25.97 -1.24
C HIS A 145 9.92 24.89 -0.24
N ASN A 146 10.72 23.95 -0.73
CA ASN A 146 10.99 22.69 -0.05
C ASN A 146 11.94 22.88 1.14
N ALA A 147 12.07 21.81 1.92
CA ALA A 147 13.04 21.71 2.99
C ALA A 147 13.72 20.34 2.97
N SER A 148 15.03 20.37 3.16
CA SER A 148 15.84 19.18 3.43
C SER A 148 15.97 18.96 4.94
N ALA A 149 16.36 17.74 5.34
CA ALA A 149 16.59 17.41 6.74
C ALA A 149 17.69 18.31 7.34
N GLU A 150 17.60 18.59 8.64
CA GLU A 150 18.49 19.58 9.28
C GLU A 150 19.98 19.25 9.15
N TYR A 151 20.34 17.97 9.09
CA TYR A 151 21.73 17.53 8.94
C TYR A 151 22.30 17.71 7.52
N ASP A 152 21.45 17.99 6.52
CA ASP A 152 21.87 18.22 5.13
C ASP A 152 21.06 19.36 4.51
N ARG A 153 21.54 20.60 4.66
CA ARG A 153 20.94 21.83 4.10
C ARG A 153 21.59 22.27 2.78
N THR A 154 22.22 21.34 2.05
CA THR A 154 22.97 21.65 0.83
C THR A 154 22.15 21.49 -0.45
N THR A 155 21.03 20.76 -0.38
CA THR A 155 20.16 20.44 -1.51
C THR A 155 19.66 21.70 -2.22
N ARG A 156 19.61 21.64 -3.55
CA ARG A 156 19.01 22.65 -4.43
C ARG A 156 18.37 21.92 -5.59
N ARG A 157 17.05 21.81 -5.58
CA ARG A 157 16.33 21.07 -6.61
C ARG A 157 14.96 21.70 -6.84
N ILE A 158 14.54 21.73 -8.10
CA ILE A 158 13.14 22.04 -8.46
C ILE A 158 12.34 20.75 -8.44
N GLU A 159 11.20 20.74 -7.76
CA GLU A 159 10.26 19.63 -7.83
C GLU A 159 8.88 20.17 -8.23
N THR A 160 8.27 19.58 -9.26
CA THR A 160 6.88 19.91 -9.61
C THR A 160 6.04 18.67 -9.44
N TYR A 161 5.06 18.76 -8.56
CA TYR A 161 4.14 17.69 -8.25
C TYR A 161 2.83 17.85 -9.00
N TYR A 162 2.30 16.76 -9.54
CA TYR A 162 0.97 16.69 -10.14
C TYR A 162 0.09 15.69 -9.39
N LYS A 163 -1.23 15.74 -9.61
CA LYS A 163 -2.17 14.82 -8.98
C LYS A 163 -1.80 13.36 -9.25
N MET A 164 -1.57 12.58 -8.19
CA MET A 164 -1.26 11.16 -8.32
C MET A 164 -2.39 10.41 -9.03
N GLY A 165 -2.04 9.60 -10.03
CA GLY A 165 -2.98 8.89 -10.90
C GLY A 165 -3.50 9.70 -12.09
N ASP A 166 -3.24 11.00 -12.16
CA ASP A 166 -3.53 11.81 -13.35
C ASP A 166 -2.33 11.75 -14.32
N HIS A 167 -2.44 10.88 -15.32
CA HIS A 167 -1.45 10.73 -16.39
C HIS A 167 -1.72 11.65 -17.60
N GLY A 168 -2.67 12.58 -17.47
CA GLY A 168 -3.08 13.51 -18.52
C GLY A 168 -2.92 14.97 -18.09
N PRO A 169 -4.01 15.75 -17.94
CA PRO A 169 -3.94 17.20 -17.79
C PRO A 169 -2.98 17.73 -16.72
N SER A 170 -2.99 17.18 -15.49
CA SER A 170 -2.10 17.69 -14.43
C SER A 170 -0.63 17.38 -14.71
N LEU A 171 -0.32 16.20 -15.29
CA LEU A 171 1.05 15.82 -15.65
C LEU A 171 1.57 16.71 -16.79
N ASP A 172 0.77 16.94 -17.81
CA ASP A 172 1.15 17.80 -18.93
C ASP A 172 1.36 19.23 -18.42
N PHE A 173 0.43 19.76 -17.63
CA PHE A 173 0.56 21.07 -17.02
C PHE A 173 1.83 21.20 -16.16
N ALA A 174 2.14 20.19 -15.34
CA ALA A 174 3.37 20.16 -14.55
C ALA A 174 4.62 20.20 -15.43
N ARG A 175 4.65 19.48 -16.56
CA ARG A 175 5.80 19.47 -17.49
C ARG A 175 6.02 20.82 -18.15
N PHE A 176 4.94 21.48 -18.57
CA PHE A 176 4.99 22.83 -19.13
C PHE A 176 5.57 23.81 -18.11
N VAL A 177 5.01 23.90 -16.91
CA VAL A 177 5.52 24.79 -15.86
C VAL A 177 6.96 24.46 -15.46
N HIS A 178 7.26 23.18 -15.24
CA HIS A 178 8.56 22.73 -14.76
C HIS A 178 9.70 23.12 -15.69
N ARG A 179 9.51 23.03 -17.02
CA ARG A 179 10.57 23.38 -17.98
C ARG A 179 10.98 24.85 -17.88
N HIS A 180 10.04 25.74 -17.64
CA HIS A 180 10.29 27.17 -17.52
C HIS A 180 10.91 27.50 -16.16
N LEU A 181 10.52 26.82 -15.09
CA LEU A 181 11.21 26.90 -13.80
C LEU A 181 12.69 26.52 -13.95
N VAL A 182 12.99 25.38 -14.57
CA VAL A 182 14.38 24.92 -14.76
C VAL A 182 15.20 25.93 -15.56
N ARG A 183 14.67 26.39 -16.70
CA ARG A 183 15.38 27.33 -17.58
C ARG A 183 15.66 28.68 -16.92
N ASN A 184 14.68 29.25 -16.22
CA ASN A 184 14.80 30.62 -15.69
C ASN A 184 15.45 30.67 -14.30
N LEU A 185 15.27 29.65 -13.46
CA LEU A 185 15.89 29.63 -12.13
C LEU A 185 17.34 29.15 -12.17
N GLY A 186 17.75 28.43 -13.22
CA GLY A 186 19.12 27.96 -13.41
C GLY A 186 19.53 26.84 -12.45
N ILE A 187 18.56 26.09 -11.92
CA ILE A 187 18.78 24.98 -10.99
C ILE A 187 18.78 23.66 -11.79
N PRO A 188 19.94 22.97 -11.90
CA PRO A 188 20.09 21.81 -12.79
C PRO A 188 19.50 20.51 -12.21
N GLU A 189 19.46 20.35 -10.90
CA GLU A 189 18.77 19.21 -10.30
C GLU A 189 17.26 19.50 -10.30
N HIS A 190 16.48 18.66 -10.96
CA HIS A 190 15.04 18.88 -11.05
C HIS A 190 14.27 17.58 -11.37
N ARG A 191 12.99 17.53 -10.99
CA ARG A 191 12.09 16.40 -11.31
C ARG A 191 10.61 16.79 -11.35
N VAL A 192 9.84 16.08 -12.17
CA VAL A 192 8.38 16.10 -12.18
C VAL A 192 7.88 14.77 -11.63
N GLU A 193 7.11 14.80 -10.55
CA GLU A 193 6.72 13.60 -9.80
C GLU A 193 5.22 13.64 -9.46
N PRO A 194 4.53 12.50 -9.35
CA PRO A 194 3.18 12.50 -8.80
C PRO A 194 3.25 12.84 -7.30
N GLY A 195 2.25 13.58 -6.80
CA GLY A 195 2.14 13.99 -5.41
C GLY A 195 0.81 13.59 -4.79
N ASN A 196 0.86 13.04 -3.58
CA ASN A 196 -0.30 12.67 -2.77
C ASN A 196 -0.69 13.79 -1.78
N TYR A 197 -0.51 15.04 -2.19
CA TYR A 197 -0.87 16.21 -1.38
C TYR A 197 -2.38 16.42 -1.39
N TYR A 198 -2.94 16.89 -0.27
CA TYR A 198 -4.40 17.08 -0.13
C TYR A 198 -4.98 17.98 -1.22
N VAL A 199 -4.31 19.10 -1.50
CA VAL A 199 -4.72 20.10 -2.51
C VAL A 199 -4.55 19.63 -3.95
N LEU A 200 -3.90 18.50 -4.19
CA LEU A 200 -3.85 17.84 -5.50
C LEU A 200 -4.85 16.70 -5.57
N ARG A 201 -4.83 15.81 -4.57
CA ARG A 201 -5.66 14.60 -4.52
C ARG A 201 -7.15 14.93 -4.55
N ASN A 202 -7.59 15.92 -3.78
CA ASN A 202 -9.00 16.28 -3.63
C ASN A 202 -9.43 17.41 -4.58
N ASN A 203 -8.55 17.87 -5.47
CA ASN A 203 -8.89 18.92 -6.42
C ASN A 203 -9.54 18.31 -7.68
N PRO A 204 -10.72 18.79 -8.11
CA PRO A 204 -11.38 18.28 -9.31
C PRO A 204 -10.78 18.83 -10.61
N PHE A 205 -9.99 19.90 -10.54
CA PHE A 205 -9.37 20.55 -11.69
C PHE A 205 -7.92 20.08 -11.89
N PRO A 206 -7.34 20.24 -13.11
CA PRO A 206 -5.91 20.02 -13.33
C PRO A 206 -5.08 20.86 -12.35
N ALA A 207 -4.22 20.19 -11.58
CA ALA A 207 -3.58 20.80 -10.42
C ALA A 207 -2.10 20.41 -10.29
N ILE A 208 -1.28 21.40 -9.96
CA ILE A 208 0.14 21.20 -9.64
C ILE A 208 0.51 21.84 -8.31
N LEU A 209 1.55 21.30 -7.67
CA LEU A 209 2.23 21.89 -6.53
C LEU A 209 3.72 22.03 -6.89
N GLY A 210 4.19 23.25 -7.02
CA GLY A 210 5.58 23.52 -7.33
C GLY A 210 6.39 23.80 -6.07
N GLU A 211 7.38 22.96 -5.82
CA GLU A 211 8.48 23.19 -4.88
C GLU A 211 9.63 23.80 -5.67
N ALA A 212 9.58 25.12 -5.88
CA ALA A 212 10.46 25.80 -6.84
C ALA A 212 11.94 25.69 -6.47
N THR A 213 12.26 25.59 -5.18
CA THR A 213 13.62 25.34 -4.69
C THR A 213 13.59 24.96 -3.20
N TYR A 214 14.75 24.78 -2.57
CA TYR A 214 14.91 24.36 -1.18
C TYR A 214 15.24 25.57 -0.29
N LEU A 215 14.23 26.09 0.41
CA LEU A 215 14.38 27.21 1.35
C LEU A 215 15.29 26.86 2.55
N SER A 216 15.49 25.56 2.81
CA SER A 216 16.46 25.08 3.80
C SER A 216 17.91 25.42 3.48
N ASN A 217 18.24 25.68 2.21
CA ASN A 217 19.58 26.08 1.81
C ASN A 217 19.79 27.58 2.08
N PRO A 218 20.74 27.98 2.96
CA PRO A 218 20.99 29.38 3.28
C PRO A 218 21.29 30.28 2.07
N LEU A 219 21.94 29.74 1.03
CA LEU A 219 22.28 30.52 -0.17
C LEU A 219 21.06 30.74 -1.07
N ILE A 220 20.10 29.81 -1.04
CA ILE A 220 18.80 29.96 -1.70
C ILE A 220 17.92 30.95 -0.94
N GLU A 221 17.91 30.86 0.40
CA GLU A 221 17.19 31.81 1.27
C GLU A 221 17.60 33.26 0.96
N GLU A 222 18.90 33.54 0.87
CA GLU A 222 19.41 34.89 0.53
C GLU A 222 18.91 35.38 -0.84
N LYS A 223 18.84 34.49 -1.84
CA LYS A 223 18.30 34.86 -3.15
C LYS A 223 16.80 35.10 -3.09
N LEU A 224 16.03 34.26 -2.41
CA LEU A 224 14.57 34.40 -2.32
C LEU A 224 14.12 35.58 -1.47
N LYS A 225 14.98 36.19 -0.65
CA LYS A 225 14.69 37.46 0.02
C LYS A 225 14.54 38.62 -0.95
N LEU A 226 15.18 38.53 -2.13
CA LEU A 226 15.24 39.60 -3.12
C LEU A 226 13.97 39.63 -4.00
N PRO A 227 13.26 40.78 -4.12
CA PRO A 227 12.05 40.89 -4.93
C PRO A 227 12.23 40.52 -6.40
N GLU A 228 13.39 40.81 -7.00
CA GLU A 228 13.72 40.46 -8.37
C GLU A 228 13.74 38.95 -8.62
N ASN A 229 14.16 38.16 -7.63
CA ASN A 229 14.20 36.70 -7.73
C ASN A 229 12.82 36.09 -7.51
N GLN A 230 12.03 36.64 -6.60
CA GLN A 230 10.61 36.28 -6.43
C GLN A 230 9.82 36.56 -7.73
N ARG A 231 10.09 37.70 -8.38
CA ARG A 231 9.49 38.05 -9.66
C ARG A 231 9.97 37.14 -10.79
N LEU A 232 11.24 36.74 -10.80
CA LEU A 232 11.78 35.80 -11.78
C LEU A 232 11.12 34.41 -11.67
N GLU A 233 10.89 33.93 -10.46
CA GLU A 233 10.16 32.68 -10.24
C GLU A 233 8.70 32.79 -10.70
N ALA A 234 8.01 33.87 -10.33
CA ALA A 234 6.65 34.13 -10.80
C ALA A 234 6.59 34.21 -12.34
N TYR A 235 7.59 34.83 -12.97
CA TYR A 235 7.71 34.89 -14.43
C TYR A 235 7.88 33.51 -15.06
N ALA A 236 8.64 32.62 -14.45
CA ALA A 236 8.80 31.24 -14.92
C ALA A 236 7.48 30.45 -14.86
N TYR A 237 6.72 30.58 -13.76
CA TYR A 237 5.36 30.02 -13.69
C TYR A 237 4.43 30.60 -14.75
N PHE A 238 4.46 31.93 -14.92
CA PHE A 238 3.66 32.63 -15.91
C PHE A 238 3.90 32.10 -17.33
N LEU A 239 5.16 31.98 -17.75
CA LEU A 239 5.51 31.44 -19.07
C LEU A 239 4.98 30.02 -19.26
N GLY A 240 5.15 29.14 -18.26
CA GLY A 240 4.68 27.76 -18.38
C GLY A 240 3.17 27.61 -18.38
N ILE A 241 2.45 28.47 -17.67
CA ILE A 241 0.98 28.51 -17.74
C ILE A 241 0.53 28.97 -19.13
N VAL A 242 1.13 30.01 -19.67
CA VAL A 242 0.81 30.49 -21.02
C VAL A 242 1.13 29.41 -22.06
N ASP A 243 2.30 28.78 -22.00
CA ASP A 243 2.71 27.69 -22.92
C ASP A 243 1.72 26.51 -22.87
N TYR A 244 1.28 26.12 -21.67
CA TYR A 244 0.28 25.06 -21.49
C TYR A 244 -1.04 25.37 -22.21
N PHE A 245 -1.59 26.58 -22.05
CA PHE A 245 -2.83 26.96 -22.72
C PHE A 245 -2.65 27.20 -24.22
N MET A 246 -1.48 27.70 -24.66
CA MET A 246 -1.14 27.82 -26.08
C MET A 246 -1.12 26.47 -26.78
N ALA A 247 -0.72 25.41 -26.08
CA ALA A 247 -0.71 24.06 -26.59
C ALA A 247 -2.12 23.45 -26.79
N GLY A 248 -3.21 24.13 -26.43
CA GLY A 248 -4.60 23.68 -26.64
C GLY A 248 -5.08 22.66 -25.59
N LEU A 249 -6.39 22.63 -25.31
CA LEU A 249 -6.98 21.73 -24.32
C LEU A 249 -8.06 20.87 -24.98
N PRO A 250 -7.78 19.59 -25.28
CA PRO A 250 -8.78 18.71 -25.88
C PRO A 250 -9.85 18.30 -24.86
N HIS A 251 -11.06 18.02 -25.35
CA HIS A 251 -12.18 17.52 -24.56
C HIS A 251 -12.80 16.27 -25.16
N ILE A 252 -13.40 15.45 -24.29
CA ILE A 252 -14.10 14.21 -24.65
C ILE A 252 -15.51 14.26 -24.07
N GLU A 253 -16.49 13.95 -24.92
CA GLU A 253 -17.90 13.77 -24.57
C GLU A 253 -18.37 12.40 -25.05
N ILE A 254 -18.99 11.61 -24.18
CA ILE A 254 -19.55 10.30 -24.52
C ILE A 254 -21.06 10.45 -24.70
N ALA A 255 -21.54 10.13 -25.89
CA ALA A 255 -22.96 10.20 -26.25
C ALA A 255 -23.69 8.87 -26.01
N SER A 256 -23.00 7.74 -26.18
CA SER A 256 -23.53 6.40 -25.95
C SER A 256 -22.42 5.43 -25.59
N PRO A 257 -22.63 4.49 -24.64
CA PRO A 257 -23.80 4.41 -23.75
C PRO A 257 -23.84 5.57 -22.73
N ALA A 258 -24.99 5.78 -22.09
CA ALA A 258 -25.12 6.77 -21.03
C ALA A 258 -24.55 6.23 -19.71
N GLU A 259 -24.04 7.13 -18.85
CA GLU A 259 -23.62 6.80 -17.48
C GLU A 259 -24.77 6.11 -16.72
N ASN A 260 -24.47 4.98 -16.09
CA ASN A 260 -25.40 4.07 -15.41
C ASN A 260 -26.56 3.55 -16.30
N GLY A 261 -26.44 3.63 -17.62
CA GLY A 261 -27.45 3.13 -18.55
C GLY A 261 -27.57 1.60 -18.50
N ARG A 262 -28.78 1.06 -18.64
CA ARG A 262 -29.04 -0.39 -18.78
C ARG A 262 -29.39 -0.72 -20.23
N LEU A 263 -28.72 -1.71 -20.79
CA LEU A 263 -28.82 -2.06 -22.20
C LEU A 263 -29.19 -3.54 -22.36
N GLU A 264 -30.22 -3.82 -23.14
CA GLU A 264 -30.63 -5.19 -23.52
C GLU A 264 -29.94 -5.69 -24.80
N VAL A 265 -28.76 -5.14 -25.08
CA VAL A 265 -27.92 -5.45 -26.25
C VAL A 265 -26.48 -5.71 -25.79
N ALA A 266 -26.00 -6.93 -26.00
CA ALA A 266 -24.67 -7.34 -25.55
C ALA A 266 -23.52 -6.75 -26.38
N ARG A 267 -23.82 -6.06 -27.49
CA ARG A 267 -22.86 -5.30 -28.30
C ARG A 267 -23.37 -3.88 -28.53
N PRO A 268 -23.31 -3.02 -27.51
CA PRO A 268 -23.80 -1.65 -27.65
C PRO A 268 -22.92 -0.83 -28.60
N LEU A 269 -23.55 0.08 -29.35
CA LEU A 269 -22.85 1.09 -30.14
C LEU A 269 -22.28 2.16 -29.20
N ILE A 270 -20.97 2.32 -29.24
CA ILE A 270 -20.25 3.36 -28.51
C ILE A 270 -20.07 4.57 -29.44
N VAL A 271 -20.48 5.73 -28.98
CA VAL A 271 -20.37 7.01 -29.71
C VAL A 271 -19.78 8.06 -28.79
N ALA A 272 -18.71 8.70 -29.22
CA ALA A 272 -18.07 9.79 -28.50
C ALA A 272 -17.63 10.91 -29.46
N GLN A 273 -17.39 12.08 -28.89
CA GLN A 273 -16.90 13.25 -29.59
C GLN A 273 -15.64 13.78 -28.90
N LEU A 274 -14.57 13.89 -29.67
CA LEU A 274 -13.25 14.33 -29.22
C LEU A 274 -12.92 15.60 -29.99
N ARG A 275 -12.74 16.74 -29.31
CA ARG A 275 -12.42 18.01 -29.99
C ARG A 275 -11.34 18.81 -29.28
N ASP A 276 -10.62 19.60 -30.07
CA ASP A 276 -9.73 20.67 -29.63
C ASP A 276 -9.92 21.84 -30.61
N ASP A 277 -10.29 23.01 -30.11
CA ASP A 277 -10.72 24.14 -30.93
C ASP A 277 -9.59 24.79 -31.75
N ARG A 278 -8.32 24.50 -31.45
CA ARG A 278 -7.16 25.19 -32.03
C ARG A 278 -6.18 24.26 -32.73
N ILE A 279 -5.94 23.10 -32.14
CA ILE A 279 -4.83 22.21 -32.48
C ILE A 279 -5.33 20.96 -33.20
N GLY A 280 -6.50 20.45 -32.82
CA GLY A 280 -7.02 19.18 -33.31
C GLY A 280 -6.48 17.96 -32.54
N ILE A 281 -7.22 16.87 -32.60
CA ILE A 281 -6.90 15.61 -31.90
C ILE A 281 -5.88 14.81 -32.71
N ASP A 282 -4.89 14.24 -32.03
CA ASP A 282 -3.93 13.30 -32.61
C ASP A 282 -4.53 11.88 -32.64
N PRO A 283 -4.81 11.31 -33.83
CA PRO A 283 -5.40 9.96 -33.94
C PRO A 283 -4.52 8.86 -33.33
N ASP A 284 -3.19 9.05 -33.30
CA ASP A 284 -2.25 8.03 -32.79
C ASP A 284 -2.29 7.92 -31.26
N PHE A 285 -2.89 8.91 -30.58
CA PHE A 285 -2.99 8.97 -29.13
C PHE A 285 -4.43 8.89 -28.61
N ILE A 286 -5.35 8.30 -29.38
CA ILE A 286 -6.70 7.95 -28.92
C ILE A 286 -6.71 6.51 -28.39
N SER A 287 -7.17 6.34 -27.15
CA SER A 287 -7.38 5.03 -26.53
C SER A 287 -8.85 4.87 -26.13
N LEU A 288 -9.40 3.70 -26.43
CA LEU A 288 -10.76 3.29 -26.12
C LEU A 288 -10.73 1.88 -25.53
N ALA A 289 -11.34 1.66 -24.38
CA ALA A 289 -11.40 0.35 -23.74
C ALA A 289 -12.71 0.11 -23.02
N VAL A 290 -13.18 -1.14 -23.02
CA VAL A 290 -14.27 -1.63 -22.16
C VAL A 290 -13.69 -2.67 -21.22
N ASP A 291 -13.88 -2.49 -19.91
CA ASP A 291 -13.31 -3.33 -18.84
C ASP A 291 -11.78 -3.50 -18.92
N GLY A 292 -11.10 -2.45 -19.40
CA GLY A 292 -9.66 -2.45 -19.63
C GLY A 292 -9.21 -3.20 -20.89
N LEU A 293 -10.12 -3.81 -21.64
CA LEU A 293 -9.83 -4.42 -22.94
C LEU A 293 -9.90 -3.37 -24.05
N PRO A 294 -8.82 -3.15 -24.82
CA PRO A 294 -8.83 -2.20 -25.92
C PRO A 294 -9.88 -2.54 -26.98
N LEU A 295 -10.57 -1.53 -27.47
CA LEU A 295 -11.65 -1.68 -28.44
C LEU A 295 -11.29 -1.00 -29.78
N PRO A 296 -11.40 -1.70 -30.93
CA PRO A 296 -11.24 -1.06 -32.24
C PRO A 296 -12.32 0.00 -32.47
N TYR A 297 -11.93 1.12 -33.07
CA TYR A 297 -12.82 2.25 -33.33
C TYR A 297 -12.59 2.85 -34.72
N ARG A 298 -13.54 3.67 -35.15
CA ARG A 298 -13.39 4.60 -36.27
C ARG A 298 -13.42 6.01 -35.73
N PHE A 299 -12.43 6.81 -36.10
CA PHE A 299 -12.33 8.22 -35.72
C PHE A 299 -12.28 9.09 -36.97
N ASP A 300 -13.10 10.15 -37.01
CA ASP A 300 -13.09 11.17 -38.05
C ASP A 300 -12.44 12.45 -37.51
N PRO A 301 -11.21 12.79 -37.93
CA PRO A 301 -10.49 13.96 -37.41
C PRO A 301 -11.10 15.29 -37.84
N THR A 302 -12.01 15.32 -38.83
CA THR A 302 -12.61 16.57 -39.32
C THR A 302 -13.73 17.09 -38.42
N ASN A 303 -14.47 16.18 -37.77
CA ASN A 303 -15.59 16.51 -36.90
C ASN A 303 -15.42 15.97 -35.46
N GLY A 304 -14.37 15.19 -35.21
CA GLY A 304 -14.05 14.63 -33.90
C GLY A 304 -14.90 13.43 -33.50
N ASN A 305 -15.70 12.87 -34.41
CA ASN A 305 -16.59 11.76 -34.07
C ASN A 305 -15.83 10.44 -33.97
N LEU A 306 -16.09 9.71 -32.89
CA LEU A 306 -15.57 8.38 -32.63
C LEU A 306 -16.73 7.39 -32.49
N ILE A 307 -16.64 6.27 -33.20
CA ILE A 307 -17.64 5.20 -33.19
C ILE A 307 -16.96 3.83 -33.00
N ALA A 308 -17.50 2.99 -32.13
CA ALA A 308 -17.00 1.64 -31.88
C ALA A 308 -18.09 0.65 -31.46
N GLU A 309 -17.81 -0.65 -31.59
CA GLU A 309 -18.70 -1.75 -31.14
C GLU A 309 -17.86 -2.91 -30.59
N PRO A 310 -18.24 -3.55 -29.46
CA PRO A 310 -17.58 -4.74 -28.94
C PRO A 310 -17.51 -5.90 -29.94
N LEU A 311 -16.31 -6.48 -30.12
CA LEU A 311 -16.09 -7.62 -31.03
C LEU A 311 -16.83 -8.89 -30.56
N THR A 312 -16.93 -9.08 -29.25
CA THR A 312 -17.65 -10.19 -28.61
C THR A 312 -18.83 -9.64 -27.79
N PRO A 313 -19.92 -10.41 -27.61
CA PRO A 313 -20.97 -10.04 -26.68
C PRO A 313 -20.38 -9.82 -25.28
N LEU A 314 -20.70 -8.69 -24.67
CA LEU A 314 -20.42 -8.40 -23.27
C LEU A 314 -21.31 -9.27 -22.37
N LEU A 315 -20.82 -9.55 -21.15
CA LEU A 315 -21.53 -10.35 -20.14
C LEU A 315 -22.68 -9.55 -19.54
N ASN A 316 -23.62 -10.21 -18.85
CA ASN A 316 -24.67 -9.50 -18.12
C ASN A 316 -24.13 -8.99 -16.77
N CYS A 317 -23.48 -7.84 -16.78
CA CYS A 317 -23.00 -7.18 -15.57
C CYS A 317 -22.82 -5.67 -15.79
N GLU A 318 -22.29 -4.99 -14.78
CA GLU A 318 -21.73 -3.66 -14.95
C GLU A 318 -20.44 -3.75 -15.78
N HIS A 319 -20.26 -2.79 -16.69
CA HIS A 319 -19.10 -2.61 -17.53
C HIS A 319 -18.58 -1.19 -17.39
N LYS A 320 -17.26 -1.02 -17.51
CA LYS A 320 -16.61 0.29 -17.50
C LYS A 320 -16.08 0.64 -18.89
N LEU A 321 -16.57 1.73 -19.47
CA LEU A 321 -16.01 2.33 -20.69
C LEU A 321 -15.01 3.42 -20.34
N CYS A 322 -13.81 3.38 -20.90
CA CYS A 322 -12.76 4.39 -20.74
C CYS A 322 -12.34 4.96 -22.10
N ILE A 323 -12.27 6.29 -22.22
CA ILE A 323 -11.74 7.01 -23.39
C ILE A 323 -10.70 8.04 -22.96
N SER A 324 -9.54 8.02 -23.60
CA SER A 324 -8.51 9.05 -23.47
C SER A 324 -7.99 9.50 -24.85
N ALA A 325 -7.53 10.74 -24.93
CA ALA A 325 -7.06 11.36 -26.17
C ALA A 325 -6.02 12.44 -25.87
N ARG A 326 -5.14 12.72 -26.84
CA ARG A 326 -4.24 13.88 -26.84
C ARG A 326 -4.44 14.72 -28.10
N ASN A 327 -4.11 16.00 -28.03
CA ASN A 327 -4.03 16.86 -29.20
C ASN A 327 -2.64 16.77 -29.88
N LEU A 328 -2.49 17.37 -31.06
CA LEU A 328 -1.23 17.33 -31.83
C LEU A 328 -0.04 18.01 -31.14
N ASN A 329 -0.28 18.84 -30.11
CA ASN A 329 0.78 19.47 -29.31
C ASN A 329 1.07 18.69 -28.01
N GLY A 330 0.43 17.54 -27.82
CA GLY A 330 0.70 16.60 -26.75
C GLY A 330 -0.11 16.80 -25.47
N ASN A 331 -0.95 17.84 -25.36
CA ASN A 331 -1.85 17.99 -24.20
C ASN A 331 -2.92 16.90 -24.21
N ALA A 332 -3.10 16.23 -23.08
CA ALA A 332 -4.14 15.23 -22.88
C ALA A 332 -5.48 15.85 -22.49
N ALA A 333 -6.56 15.21 -22.94
CA ALA A 333 -7.89 15.48 -22.42
C ALA A 333 -8.02 14.82 -21.05
N VAL A 334 -8.94 15.35 -20.22
CA VAL A 334 -9.39 14.61 -19.03
C VAL A 334 -9.97 13.28 -19.48
N GLU A 335 -9.39 12.16 -19.02
CA GLU A 335 -9.92 10.82 -19.31
C GLU A 335 -11.40 10.75 -18.90
N ARG A 336 -12.23 10.21 -19.78
CA ARG A 336 -13.64 9.97 -19.50
C ARG A 336 -13.84 8.49 -19.25
N SER A 337 -14.34 8.17 -18.06
CA SER A 337 -14.77 6.84 -17.68
C SER A 337 -16.24 6.89 -17.32
N ILE A 338 -17.04 5.96 -17.85
CA ILE A 338 -18.45 5.78 -17.47
C ILE A 338 -18.73 4.31 -17.14
N PHE A 339 -19.70 4.06 -16.27
CA PHE A 339 -20.23 2.72 -16.03
C PHE A 339 -21.56 2.55 -16.77
N PHE A 340 -21.82 1.35 -17.29
CA PHE A 340 -23.10 0.98 -17.90
C PHE A 340 -23.35 -0.51 -17.67
N HIS A 341 -24.60 -0.96 -17.75
CA HIS A 341 -24.97 -2.34 -17.50
C HIS A 341 -25.49 -3.01 -18.76
N ILE A 342 -25.10 -4.26 -18.95
CA ILE A 342 -25.73 -5.17 -19.89
C ILE A 342 -26.68 -6.06 -19.09
N ASP A 343 -27.96 -6.07 -19.46
CA ASP A 343 -29.04 -6.70 -18.67
C ASP A 343 -29.97 -7.48 -19.60
N LEU A 344 -29.43 -8.50 -20.30
CA LEU A 344 -30.24 -9.34 -21.16
C LEU A 344 -31.09 -10.31 -20.34
N PRO A 345 -32.37 -10.49 -20.68
CA PRO A 345 -33.26 -11.39 -19.95
C PRO A 345 -32.85 -12.86 -20.09
N ALA A 346 -33.28 -13.68 -19.12
CA ALA A 346 -33.13 -15.12 -19.16
C ALA A 346 -33.70 -15.73 -20.46
N ALA A 347 -32.97 -16.66 -21.05
CA ALA A 347 -33.40 -17.42 -22.23
C ALA A 347 -33.28 -18.95 -22.04
N ARG A 348 -32.45 -19.44 -21.11
CA ARG A 348 -32.24 -20.88 -20.85
C ARG A 348 -32.10 -21.15 -19.35
N ILE A 349 -32.61 -22.30 -18.90
CA ILE A 349 -32.44 -22.84 -17.54
C ILE A 349 -31.99 -24.29 -17.64
N LYS A 350 -31.07 -24.72 -16.78
CA LYS A 350 -30.67 -26.13 -16.60
C LYS A 350 -30.68 -26.48 -15.11
N LEU A 351 -31.10 -27.70 -14.79
CA LEU A 351 -31.25 -28.20 -13.42
C LEU A 351 -30.24 -29.33 -13.16
N THR A 352 -29.42 -29.22 -12.11
CA THR A 352 -28.37 -30.20 -11.77
C THR A 352 -28.45 -30.58 -10.28
N PRO A 353 -28.69 -31.86 -9.94
CA PRO A 353 -28.65 -32.33 -8.54
C PRO A 353 -27.22 -32.27 -7.98
N VAL A 354 -27.05 -31.85 -6.71
CA VAL A 354 -25.74 -31.78 -6.02
C VAL A 354 -25.79 -32.65 -4.75
N PRO A 355 -24.78 -33.49 -4.42
CA PRO A 355 -24.77 -34.22 -3.14
C PRO A 355 -24.36 -33.30 -1.96
N PRO A 356 -24.76 -33.54 -0.69
CA PRO A 356 -25.15 -34.83 -0.11
C PRO A 356 -26.50 -34.87 0.64
N ARG A 357 -27.07 -36.08 0.74
CA ARG A 357 -28.20 -36.41 1.60
C ARG A 357 -27.79 -36.27 3.07
N LEU A 358 -28.31 -35.26 3.76
CA LEU A 358 -28.21 -35.15 5.22
C LEU A 358 -29.27 -36.06 5.86
N GLN A 359 -29.02 -36.55 7.10
CA GLN A 359 -30.06 -37.21 7.88
C GLN A 359 -31.33 -36.33 7.88
N SER A 360 -32.51 -36.95 7.80
CA SER A 360 -33.88 -36.37 7.69
C SER A 360 -34.45 -36.05 6.29
N GLY A 361 -33.74 -36.26 5.17
CA GLY A 361 -34.36 -36.16 3.83
C GLY A 361 -34.24 -34.79 3.15
N LEU A 362 -33.24 -33.99 3.54
CA LEU A 362 -32.85 -32.76 2.84
C LEU A 362 -32.15 -33.07 1.51
N GLN A 363 -32.57 -32.40 0.43
CA GLN A 363 -31.98 -32.43 -0.91
C GLN A 363 -31.43 -31.05 -1.29
N SER A 364 -30.50 -31.01 -2.26
CA SER A 364 -30.03 -29.79 -2.89
C SER A 364 -30.03 -29.85 -4.42
N LEU A 365 -30.35 -28.72 -5.05
CA LEU A 365 -30.46 -28.58 -6.50
C LEU A 365 -29.79 -27.27 -6.95
N CYS A 366 -28.90 -27.35 -7.92
CA CYS A 366 -28.34 -26.19 -8.61
C CYS A 366 -29.15 -25.88 -9.87
N VAL A 367 -29.46 -24.60 -10.09
CA VAL A 367 -30.17 -24.11 -11.28
C VAL A 367 -29.26 -23.16 -12.05
N ASP A 368 -28.77 -23.59 -13.22
CA ASP A 368 -28.00 -22.74 -14.13
C ASP A 368 -28.97 -21.89 -14.97
N VAL A 369 -28.74 -20.58 -15.07
CA VAL A 369 -29.57 -19.65 -15.85
C VAL A 369 -28.71 -18.79 -16.78
N ALA A 370 -29.07 -18.80 -18.07
CA ALA A 370 -28.32 -18.10 -19.12
C ALA A 370 -29.21 -17.27 -20.05
N ASP A 371 -28.61 -16.23 -20.64
CA ASP A 371 -29.19 -15.35 -21.65
C ASP A 371 -29.27 -16.01 -23.04
N ARG A 372 -29.75 -15.27 -24.04
CA ARG A 372 -29.88 -15.78 -25.42
C ARG A 372 -28.54 -16.09 -26.11
N ASN A 373 -27.43 -15.55 -25.60
CA ASN A 373 -26.08 -15.80 -26.09
C ASN A 373 -25.38 -16.95 -25.34
N GLY A 374 -26.00 -17.49 -24.28
CA GLY A 374 -25.44 -18.54 -23.44
C GLY A 374 -24.57 -18.02 -22.28
N ASN A 375 -24.55 -16.71 -22.05
CA ASN A 375 -23.86 -16.09 -20.92
C ASN A 375 -24.74 -16.18 -19.66
N PRO A 376 -24.16 -16.28 -18.45
CA PRO A 376 -24.89 -16.10 -17.19
C PRO A 376 -25.77 -14.85 -17.20
N ILE A 377 -26.96 -14.92 -16.60
CA ILE A 377 -27.76 -13.72 -16.35
C ILE A 377 -27.24 -12.91 -15.16
N ALA A 378 -27.69 -11.66 -15.04
CA ALA A 378 -27.24 -10.77 -13.97
C ALA A 378 -27.51 -11.35 -12.58
N ASP A 379 -26.51 -11.26 -11.70
CA ASP A 379 -26.61 -11.68 -10.31
C ASP A 379 -27.74 -10.95 -9.58
N GLY A 380 -28.37 -11.62 -8.62
CA GLY A 380 -29.55 -11.11 -7.93
C GLY A 380 -30.88 -11.37 -8.64
N SER A 381 -30.85 -11.77 -9.92
CA SER A 381 -32.05 -12.24 -10.63
C SER A 381 -32.68 -13.42 -9.87
N LEU A 382 -34.00 -13.39 -9.68
CA LEU A 382 -34.68 -14.43 -8.90
C LEU A 382 -35.05 -15.63 -9.78
N VAL A 383 -34.67 -16.81 -9.29
CA VAL A 383 -35.18 -18.10 -9.72
C VAL A 383 -36.23 -18.56 -8.72
N TYR A 384 -37.37 -19.02 -9.22
CA TYR A 384 -38.41 -19.65 -8.43
C TYR A 384 -38.42 -21.15 -8.68
N LEU A 385 -38.42 -21.94 -7.62
CA LEU A 385 -38.52 -23.39 -7.67
C LEU A 385 -39.86 -23.80 -7.07
N HIS A 386 -40.72 -24.39 -7.89
CA HIS A 386 -42.03 -24.89 -7.50
C HIS A 386 -41.93 -26.37 -7.15
N HIS A 387 -42.28 -26.69 -5.90
CA HIS A 387 -42.27 -28.04 -5.37
C HIS A 387 -43.68 -28.68 -5.47
N PRO A 388 -43.80 -30.00 -5.73
CA PRO A 388 -45.10 -30.69 -5.87
C PRO A 388 -46.05 -30.58 -4.67
N ASN A 389 -45.51 -30.38 -3.46
CA ASN A 389 -46.31 -30.19 -2.25
C ASN A 389 -47.01 -28.81 -2.19
N GLY A 390 -46.78 -27.94 -3.18
CA GLY A 390 -47.34 -26.58 -3.24
C GLY A 390 -46.38 -25.47 -2.80
N ASP A 391 -45.21 -25.81 -2.24
CA ASP A 391 -44.21 -24.83 -1.82
C ASP A 391 -43.54 -24.17 -3.03
N THR A 392 -43.25 -22.87 -2.91
CA THR A 392 -42.43 -22.14 -3.88
C THR A 392 -41.25 -21.52 -3.15
N LEU A 393 -40.06 -21.97 -3.50
CA LEU A 393 -38.80 -21.44 -3.00
C LEU A 393 -38.26 -20.42 -4.01
N SER A 394 -37.48 -19.46 -3.52
CA SER A 394 -36.76 -18.53 -4.39
C SER A 394 -35.30 -18.45 -3.99
N ALA A 395 -34.42 -18.42 -4.98
CA ALA A 395 -33.00 -18.16 -4.79
C ALA A 395 -32.54 -17.12 -5.81
N ALA A 396 -31.62 -16.25 -5.40
CA ALA A 396 -30.97 -15.31 -6.29
C ALA A 396 -29.88 -16.03 -7.10
N VAL A 397 -29.75 -15.67 -8.38
CA VAL A 397 -28.64 -16.09 -9.22
C VAL A 397 -27.34 -15.47 -8.70
N SER A 398 -26.28 -16.27 -8.67
CA SER A 398 -24.89 -15.91 -8.39
C SER A 398 -23.99 -16.65 -9.37
N ASN A 399 -23.23 -15.92 -10.19
CA ASN A 399 -22.41 -16.47 -11.28
C ASN A 399 -23.19 -17.37 -12.26
N GLY A 400 -24.46 -17.04 -12.52
CA GLY A 400 -25.33 -17.84 -13.39
C GLY A 400 -25.96 -19.06 -12.71
N GLU A 401 -25.72 -19.28 -11.43
CA GLU A 401 -26.25 -20.43 -10.67
C GLU A 401 -27.17 -19.97 -9.53
N ALA A 402 -28.21 -20.74 -9.23
CA ALA A 402 -29.03 -20.57 -8.04
C ALA A 402 -29.15 -21.91 -7.30
N LEU A 403 -28.70 -21.96 -6.04
CA LEU A 403 -28.70 -23.18 -5.23
C LEU A 403 -29.92 -23.22 -4.31
N PHE A 404 -30.63 -24.34 -4.34
CA PHE A 404 -31.80 -24.59 -3.50
C PHE A 404 -31.54 -25.74 -2.54
N TYR A 405 -32.11 -25.61 -1.34
CA TYR A 405 -32.19 -26.67 -0.34
C TYR A 405 -33.65 -26.87 0.03
N PHE A 406 -34.12 -28.11 0.02
CA PHE A 406 -35.51 -28.43 0.35
C PHE A 406 -35.64 -29.84 0.91
N HIS A 407 -36.73 -30.07 1.64
CA HIS A 407 -36.97 -31.33 2.33
C HIS A 407 -37.93 -32.20 1.51
N ASN A 408 -37.58 -33.47 1.30
CA ASN A 408 -38.43 -34.41 0.57
C ASN A 408 -39.37 -35.23 1.47
N GLY A 409 -39.36 -35.00 2.79
CA GLY A 409 -40.09 -35.83 3.75
C GLY A 409 -39.59 -37.29 3.81
N GLU A 410 -40.10 -38.08 4.76
CA GLU A 410 -39.64 -39.46 5.01
C GLU A 410 -40.16 -40.52 4.00
N ALA A 411 -40.73 -40.15 2.86
CA ALA A 411 -41.24 -41.12 1.89
C ALA A 411 -41.12 -40.61 0.44
N ALA A 412 -40.42 -41.38 -0.40
CA ALA A 412 -41.01 -42.07 -1.56
C ALA A 412 -39.89 -42.58 -2.49
N ASP A 413 -40.03 -43.82 -2.94
CA ASP A 413 -39.28 -44.39 -4.07
C ASP A 413 -39.72 -43.78 -5.43
N ASP A 414 -40.64 -42.80 -5.42
CA ASP A 414 -41.17 -42.11 -6.61
C ASP A 414 -40.31 -40.89 -7.00
N PRO A 415 -40.12 -40.62 -8.30
CA PRO A 415 -39.40 -39.44 -8.77
C PRO A 415 -40.10 -38.13 -8.37
N LEU A 416 -39.34 -37.20 -7.78
CA LEU A 416 -39.83 -35.88 -7.40
C LEU A 416 -39.75 -34.89 -8.58
N HIS A 417 -40.89 -34.44 -9.11
CA HIS A 417 -40.96 -33.50 -10.24
C HIS A 417 -40.77 -32.04 -9.79
N ILE A 418 -39.64 -31.43 -10.08
CA ILE A 418 -39.33 -30.05 -9.70
C ILE A 418 -39.39 -29.14 -10.93
N VAL A 419 -40.03 -27.97 -10.81
CA VAL A 419 -40.12 -26.96 -11.87
C VAL A 419 -39.39 -25.69 -11.43
N ALA A 420 -38.42 -25.24 -12.21
CA ALA A 420 -37.73 -23.97 -12.02
C ALA A 420 -38.16 -22.92 -13.06
N ARG A 421 -38.30 -21.68 -12.63
CA ARG A 421 -38.68 -20.52 -13.45
C ARG A 421 -37.79 -19.32 -13.18
N CYS A 422 -37.33 -18.66 -14.24
CA CYS A 422 -36.67 -17.36 -14.16
C CYS A 422 -37.22 -16.46 -15.27
N GLY A 423 -37.85 -15.34 -14.92
CA GLY A 423 -38.55 -14.47 -15.87
C GLY A 423 -39.64 -15.23 -16.64
N THR A 424 -39.47 -15.33 -17.96
CA THR A 424 -40.37 -16.04 -18.89
C THR A 424 -39.93 -17.47 -19.20
N VAL A 425 -38.74 -17.90 -18.74
CA VAL A 425 -38.17 -19.23 -19.02
C VAL A 425 -38.53 -20.22 -17.90
N VAL A 426 -38.86 -21.45 -18.28
CA VAL A 426 -39.26 -22.53 -17.37
C VAL A 426 -38.55 -23.83 -17.78
N HIS A 427 -38.09 -24.62 -16.80
CA HIS A 427 -37.51 -25.95 -17.00
C HIS A 427 -37.87 -26.89 -15.83
N SER A 428 -37.81 -28.20 -16.02
CA SER A 428 -38.18 -29.18 -14.99
C SER A 428 -37.25 -30.40 -14.96
N ILE A 429 -37.12 -31.03 -13.79
CA ILE A 429 -36.33 -32.26 -13.59
C ILE A 429 -37.08 -33.23 -12.65
N ASP A 430 -36.88 -34.54 -12.85
CA ASP A 430 -37.34 -35.57 -11.93
C ASP A 430 -36.15 -36.07 -11.08
N LEU A 431 -36.23 -35.93 -9.76
CA LEU A 431 -35.18 -36.35 -8.83
C LEU A 431 -35.48 -37.74 -8.26
N THR A 432 -34.55 -38.69 -8.43
CA THR A 432 -34.59 -40.03 -7.84
C THR A 432 -33.63 -40.15 -6.66
N SER A 433 -34.00 -40.89 -5.61
CA SER A 433 -33.18 -41.06 -4.40
C SER A 433 -31.83 -41.73 -4.66
N ILE A 434 -30.72 -41.09 -4.28
CA ILE A 434 -29.40 -41.74 -4.17
C ILE A 434 -29.27 -42.32 -2.74
N PRO A 435 -29.00 -43.64 -2.56
CA PRO A 435 -28.84 -44.25 -1.23
C PRO A 435 -27.64 -43.69 -0.46
N PHE A 436 -27.81 -43.46 0.86
CA PHE A 436 -26.74 -43.02 1.76
C PHE A 436 -25.67 -44.11 2.00
N ASP A 437 -26.05 -45.37 1.85
CA ASP A 437 -25.22 -46.55 2.15
C ASP A 437 -24.07 -46.82 1.17
N ALA A 438 -23.85 -45.92 0.20
CA ALA A 438 -22.68 -45.97 -0.69
C ALA A 438 -21.43 -45.31 -0.09
N LEU A 439 -21.46 -44.88 1.19
CA LEU A 439 -20.34 -44.24 1.87
C LEU A 439 -19.55 -45.25 2.73
N ASP A 440 -18.34 -45.53 2.25
CA ASP A 440 -17.20 -46.25 2.81
C ASP A 440 -17.17 -46.38 4.36
N SER A 441 -17.09 -47.61 4.89
CA SER A 441 -17.12 -47.91 6.34
C SER A 441 -15.96 -47.33 7.15
N ASP A 442 -14.90 -46.86 6.49
CA ASP A 442 -13.71 -46.26 7.12
C ASP A 442 -13.82 -44.75 7.36
N LYS A 443 -14.92 -44.12 6.93
CA LYS A 443 -15.15 -42.68 6.97
C LYS A 443 -16.16 -42.30 8.06
N ARG A 444 -15.74 -41.50 9.05
CA ARG A 444 -16.62 -40.97 10.10
C ARG A 444 -16.89 -39.47 9.86
N TYR A 445 -18.16 -39.11 9.75
CA TYR A 445 -18.59 -37.71 9.75
C TYR A 445 -18.58 -37.17 11.19
N ARG A 446 -18.04 -35.98 11.38
CA ARG A 446 -17.87 -35.30 12.67
C ARG A 446 -18.35 -33.85 12.57
N HIS A 447 -18.79 -33.31 13.70
CA HIS A 447 -19.10 -31.90 13.88
C HIS A 447 -18.14 -31.31 14.92
N LEU A 448 -17.75 -30.07 14.70
CA LEU A 448 -16.86 -29.31 15.58
C LEU A 448 -17.44 -27.92 15.71
N TRP A 449 -17.55 -27.47 16.96
CA TRP A 449 -17.84 -26.10 17.29
C TRP A 449 -16.53 -25.41 17.69
N VAL A 450 -16.10 -24.48 16.87
CA VAL A 450 -14.99 -23.59 17.18
C VAL A 450 -15.61 -22.35 17.80
N THR A 451 -15.25 -22.03 19.04
CA THR A 451 -15.73 -20.81 19.67
C THR A 451 -15.35 -19.63 18.78
N PRO A 452 -16.30 -18.86 18.23
CA PRO A 452 -15.99 -17.83 17.25
C PRO A 452 -15.10 -16.77 17.91
N VAL A 453 -13.88 -16.62 17.39
CA VAL A 453 -13.00 -15.52 17.77
C VAL A 453 -12.81 -14.68 16.51
N GLN A 454 -13.56 -13.57 16.44
CA GLN A 454 -13.65 -12.62 15.30
C GLN A 454 -14.56 -13.03 14.14
N SER A 455 -14.77 -12.09 13.20
CA SER A 455 -15.69 -12.19 12.05
C SER A 455 -15.15 -13.01 10.87
N GLU A 456 -13.95 -13.57 10.98
CA GLU A 456 -13.32 -14.40 9.94
C GLU A 456 -13.57 -15.88 10.23
N PRO A 457 -13.90 -16.70 9.21
CA PRO A 457 -14.20 -18.11 9.39
C PRO A 457 -12.93 -18.92 9.71
N ALA A 458 -12.97 -19.66 10.81
CA ALA A 458 -11.91 -20.61 11.16
C ALA A 458 -11.85 -21.78 10.17
N TRP A 459 -10.66 -22.36 10.01
CA TRP A 459 -10.43 -23.51 9.14
C TRP A 459 -10.05 -24.74 9.94
N VAL A 460 -10.64 -25.88 9.58
CA VAL A 460 -10.32 -27.19 10.14
C VAL A 460 -9.57 -27.99 9.10
N THR A 461 -8.40 -28.47 9.49
CA THR A 461 -7.57 -29.35 8.67
C THR A 461 -7.63 -30.77 9.21
N VAL A 462 -7.82 -31.73 8.31
CA VAL A 462 -7.91 -33.15 8.61
C VAL A 462 -7.00 -33.89 7.63
N GLY A 463 -5.79 -34.22 8.09
CA GLY A 463 -4.73 -34.65 7.18
C GLY A 463 -4.47 -33.60 6.11
N ALA A 464 -4.78 -33.89 4.85
CA ALA A 464 -4.63 -32.97 3.71
C ALA A 464 -5.91 -32.20 3.33
N ASN A 465 -7.05 -32.47 3.98
CA ASN A 465 -8.33 -31.86 3.65
C ASN A 465 -8.58 -30.60 4.48
N PHE A 466 -9.28 -29.62 3.91
CA PHE A 466 -9.61 -28.33 4.53
C PHE A 466 -11.13 -28.13 4.55
N TYR A 467 -11.65 -27.69 5.70
CA TYR A 467 -13.06 -27.42 5.92
C TYR A 467 -13.21 -26.05 6.57
N GLN A 468 -14.11 -25.21 6.04
CA GLN A 468 -14.36 -23.87 6.57
C GLN A 468 -15.52 -23.92 7.57
N CYS A 469 -15.40 -23.22 8.70
CA CYS A 469 -16.50 -23.06 9.63
C CYS A 469 -17.54 -22.07 9.10
N ASP A 470 -18.80 -22.29 9.47
CA ASP A 470 -19.87 -21.32 9.28
C ASP A 470 -19.68 -20.09 10.20
N PRO A 471 -20.45 -19.01 10.01
CA PRO A 471 -20.33 -17.80 10.84
C PRO A 471 -20.58 -17.99 12.34
N ASN A 472 -21.21 -19.09 12.76
CA ASN A 472 -21.44 -19.43 14.16
C ASN A 472 -20.35 -20.35 14.73
N GLY A 473 -19.32 -20.67 13.92
CA GLY A 473 -18.19 -21.51 14.30
C GLY A 473 -18.42 -23.01 14.12
N HIS A 474 -19.48 -23.43 13.42
CA HIS A 474 -19.76 -24.84 13.20
C HIS A 474 -19.13 -25.36 11.90
N VAL A 475 -18.61 -26.58 11.92
CA VAL A 475 -18.08 -27.24 10.73
C VAL A 475 -18.33 -28.73 10.77
N TRP A 476 -18.72 -29.27 9.63
CA TRP A 476 -18.91 -30.70 9.42
C TRP A 476 -17.83 -31.22 8.48
N PHE A 477 -17.20 -32.32 8.86
CA PHE A 477 -16.13 -32.93 8.07
C PHE A 477 -16.08 -34.44 8.23
N CYS A 478 -15.42 -35.10 7.29
CA CYS A 478 -15.20 -36.54 7.36
C CYS A 478 -13.73 -36.83 7.70
N SER A 479 -13.50 -37.75 8.65
CA SER A 479 -12.16 -38.18 9.03
C SER A 479 -12.09 -39.67 9.37
N ALA A 480 -10.92 -40.27 9.16
CA ALA A 480 -10.61 -41.60 9.72
C ALA A 480 -10.42 -41.48 11.24
N ALA A 481 -10.56 -42.59 11.97
CA ALA A 481 -10.53 -42.61 13.44
C ALA A 481 -9.26 -41.96 14.05
N ASN A 482 -8.11 -42.07 13.39
CA ASN A 482 -6.81 -41.59 13.88
C ASN A 482 -6.27 -40.38 13.08
N SER A 483 -7.15 -39.59 12.49
CA SER A 483 -6.71 -38.42 11.72
C SER A 483 -6.17 -37.34 12.65
N ASP A 484 -5.07 -36.68 12.25
CA ASP A 484 -4.60 -35.45 12.87
C ASP A 484 -5.60 -34.33 12.51
N ILE A 485 -6.28 -33.79 13.52
CA ILE A 485 -7.29 -32.74 13.37
C ILE A 485 -6.74 -31.48 14.01
N ARG A 486 -6.56 -30.47 13.16
CA ARG A 486 -5.99 -29.19 13.57
C ARG A 486 -6.93 -28.06 13.18
N VAL A 487 -7.23 -27.21 14.15
CA VAL A 487 -8.02 -25.98 13.97
C VAL A 487 -7.06 -24.82 13.83
N CYS A 488 -7.18 -24.08 12.73
CA CYS A 488 -6.35 -22.94 12.39
C CYS A 488 -7.23 -21.71 12.16
N ASN A 489 -6.81 -20.57 12.73
CA ASN A 489 -7.41 -19.27 12.47
C ASN A 489 -6.28 -18.23 12.41
N PRO A 490 -6.20 -17.33 11.40
CA PRO A 490 -5.18 -16.30 11.36
C PRO A 490 -5.07 -15.51 12.67
N GLY A 491 -3.85 -15.37 13.20
CA GLY A 491 -3.61 -14.67 14.46
C GLY A 491 -3.79 -15.50 15.73
N TYR A 492 -4.04 -16.81 15.61
CA TYR A 492 -4.20 -17.72 16.75
C TYR A 492 -3.19 -18.86 16.70
N PHE A 493 -2.84 -19.38 17.87
CA PHE A 493 -2.05 -20.61 17.96
C PHE A 493 -2.87 -21.79 17.42
N PRO A 494 -2.26 -22.70 16.63
CA PRO A 494 -2.97 -23.87 16.13
C PRO A 494 -3.45 -24.77 17.28
N PHE A 495 -4.73 -25.14 17.26
CA PHE A 495 -5.30 -26.04 18.26
C PHE A 495 -5.36 -27.47 17.71
N HIS A 496 -4.71 -28.40 18.42
CA HIS A 496 -4.65 -29.81 18.05
C HIS A 496 -5.67 -30.60 18.86
N ILE A 497 -6.54 -31.35 18.17
CA ILE A 497 -7.51 -32.22 18.83
C ILE A 497 -6.92 -33.63 18.92
N GLU A 498 -6.70 -34.12 20.15
CA GLU A 498 -6.24 -35.50 20.34
C GLU A 498 -7.29 -36.50 19.82
N PRO A 499 -6.87 -37.56 19.09
CA PRO A 499 -7.79 -38.58 18.63
C PRO A 499 -8.33 -39.38 19.81
N ALA A 500 -9.51 -39.00 20.31
CA ALA A 500 -10.20 -39.75 21.34
C ALA A 500 -10.63 -41.12 20.79
N GLY A 501 -10.01 -42.18 21.29
CA GLY A 501 -10.43 -43.56 21.06
C GLY A 501 -11.75 -43.84 21.76
N GLY A 502 -12.88 -43.50 21.12
CA GLY A 502 -14.21 -43.83 21.62
C GLY A 502 -15.34 -43.31 20.73
N ASN A 503 -16.47 -44.02 20.71
CA ASN A 503 -17.73 -43.56 20.11
C ASN A 503 -18.39 -42.49 21.01
N LEU A 504 -17.70 -41.38 21.25
CA LEU A 504 -18.14 -40.29 22.12
C LEU A 504 -18.26 -39.00 21.31
N GLY A 505 -19.47 -38.44 21.32
CA GLY A 505 -19.78 -37.02 21.09
C GLY A 505 -19.53 -36.48 19.69
N PHE A 506 -20.62 -36.14 18.99
CA PHE A 506 -20.58 -35.38 17.73
C PHE A 506 -20.09 -33.93 17.90
N GLU A 507 -19.84 -33.46 19.12
CA GLU A 507 -19.58 -32.06 19.42
C GLU A 507 -18.23 -31.93 20.14
N LEU A 508 -17.25 -31.40 19.42
CA LEU A 508 -15.94 -31.01 19.94
C LEU A 508 -15.94 -29.48 20.11
N ASN A 509 -15.27 -28.97 21.16
CA ASN A 509 -15.10 -27.54 21.37
C ASN A 509 -13.62 -27.16 21.27
N ALA A 510 -13.30 -26.15 20.45
CA ALA A 510 -11.95 -25.58 20.35
C ALA A 510 -11.97 -24.10 20.78
N GLU A 511 -11.18 -23.78 21.80
CA GLU A 511 -10.90 -22.40 22.22
C GLU A 511 -9.51 -21.99 21.74
N LEU A 512 -9.46 -20.97 20.88
CA LEU A 512 -8.22 -20.54 20.26
C LEU A 512 -7.56 -19.41 21.07
N GLU A 513 -6.28 -19.59 21.41
CA GLU A 513 -5.48 -18.56 22.07
C GLU A 513 -4.86 -17.62 21.04
N PRO A 514 -5.02 -16.29 21.18
CA PRO A 514 -4.46 -15.33 20.24
C PRO A 514 -2.95 -15.17 20.43
N VAL A 515 -2.23 -15.17 19.31
CA VAL A 515 -0.78 -14.92 19.29
C VAL A 515 -0.50 -13.51 19.78
N ALA A 516 0.44 -13.37 20.72
CA ALA A 516 0.78 -12.09 21.37
C ALA A 516 -0.46 -11.33 21.90
N GLY A 517 -1.43 -12.07 22.46
CA GLY A 517 -2.66 -11.50 23.01
C GLY A 517 -3.54 -10.80 21.97
N GLY A 518 -3.31 -11.04 20.68
CA GLY A 518 -4.05 -10.42 19.57
C GLY A 518 -3.68 -8.97 19.31
N CYS A 519 -2.53 -8.49 19.80
CA CYS A 519 -2.15 -7.08 19.69
C CYS A 519 -1.98 -6.57 18.25
N LEU A 520 -1.81 -7.46 17.29
CA LEU A 520 -1.71 -7.14 15.86
C LEU A 520 -2.98 -7.48 15.06
N HIS A 521 -4.03 -8.00 15.69
CA HIS A 521 -5.27 -8.37 15.01
C HIS A 521 -5.89 -7.18 14.26
N GLY A 522 -6.14 -7.35 12.97
CA GLY A 522 -6.75 -6.34 12.11
C GLY A 522 -5.85 -5.15 11.75
N ILE A 523 -4.62 -5.09 12.27
CA ILE A 523 -3.66 -4.05 11.90
C ILE A 523 -3.21 -4.27 10.45
N ARG A 524 -3.38 -3.26 9.60
CA ARG A 524 -3.05 -3.35 8.17
C ARG A 524 -1.64 -2.85 7.94
N ILE A 525 -0.74 -3.69 7.44
CA ILE A 525 0.69 -3.36 7.30
C ILE A 525 1.10 -3.51 5.85
N MET A 526 1.60 -2.43 5.25
CA MET A 526 2.23 -2.44 3.95
C MET A 526 3.73 -2.75 4.11
N LEU A 527 4.18 -3.87 3.57
CA LEU A 527 5.58 -4.24 3.46
C LEU A 527 6.10 -3.86 2.08
N ASP A 528 7.21 -3.12 2.08
CA ASP A 528 7.79 -2.58 0.87
C ASP A 528 9.25 -3.00 0.74
N PRO A 529 9.53 -4.16 0.09
CA PRO A 529 10.89 -4.53 -0.23
C PRO A 529 11.44 -3.58 -1.31
N GLU A 530 12.39 -2.74 -0.92
CA GLU A 530 12.97 -1.71 -1.78
C GLU A 530 13.60 -2.34 -3.05
N TYR A 531 13.52 -1.61 -4.17
CA TYR A 531 13.98 -2.03 -5.51
C TYR A 531 13.21 -3.23 -6.08
N GLY A 532 13.67 -3.83 -7.19
CA GLY A 532 13.06 -4.95 -7.90
C GLY A 532 13.23 -4.88 -9.42
N GLY A 533 13.27 -6.02 -10.10
CA GLY A 533 13.45 -6.10 -11.55
C GLY A 533 14.81 -5.54 -11.99
N LYS A 534 14.78 -4.46 -12.77
CA LYS A 534 16.02 -3.78 -13.25
C LYS A 534 16.68 -2.95 -12.15
N GLU A 535 15.92 -2.53 -11.14
CA GLU A 535 16.47 -1.87 -9.98
C GLU A 535 17.04 -2.94 -9.04
N SER A 536 18.36 -3.13 -9.06
CA SER A 536 19.02 -4.12 -8.20
C SER A 536 19.26 -3.61 -6.77
N GLY A 537 19.22 -2.30 -6.57
CA GLY A 537 19.84 -1.65 -5.41
C GLY A 537 21.35 -1.87 -5.39
N ALA A 538 21.96 -1.89 -4.20
CA ALA A 538 23.36 -2.26 -4.06
C ALA A 538 23.60 -3.69 -4.54
N VAL A 539 24.68 -3.91 -5.29
CA VAL A 539 25.10 -5.23 -5.77
C VAL A 539 26.41 -5.60 -5.08
N GLY A 540 26.43 -6.75 -4.41
CA GLY A 540 27.61 -7.26 -3.73
C GLY A 540 28.69 -7.77 -4.70
N PRO A 541 29.93 -7.97 -4.22
CA PRO A 541 31.05 -8.49 -5.01
C PRO A 541 30.80 -9.79 -5.77
N THR A 542 29.92 -10.67 -5.29
CA THR A 542 29.56 -11.95 -5.95
C THR A 542 28.28 -11.86 -6.80
N GLY A 543 27.67 -10.68 -6.89
CA GLY A 543 26.50 -10.39 -7.72
C GLY A 543 25.16 -10.46 -6.99
N ALA A 544 25.13 -10.66 -5.67
CA ALA A 544 23.88 -10.64 -4.91
C ALA A 544 23.29 -9.22 -4.89
N ARG A 545 21.98 -9.12 -5.14
CA ARG A 545 21.27 -7.84 -5.20
C ARG A 545 20.60 -7.55 -3.87
N ALA A 546 20.64 -6.29 -3.42
CA ALA A 546 19.85 -5.82 -2.29
C ALA A 546 18.35 -6.10 -2.48
N ALA A 547 17.84 -5.98 -3.71
CA ALA A 547 16.45 -6.27 -4.06
C ALA A 547 16.00 -7.69 -3.65
N ASP A 548 16.87 -8.70 -3.80
CA ASP A 548 16.58 -10.10 -3.48
C ASP A 548 16.55 -10.32 -1.96
N VAL A 549 17.51 -9.74 -1.24
CA VAL A 549 17.59 -9.80 0.23
C VAL A 549 16.40 -9.08 0.88
N ASN A 550 16.02 -7.92 0.34
CA ASN A 550 14.88 -7.14 0.79
C ASN A 550 13.58 -7.94 0.63
N LEU A 551 13.36 -8.54 -0.55
CA LEU A 551 12.17 -9.36 -0.81
C LEU A 551 12.09 -10.53 0.17
N LYS A 552 13.20 -11.25 0.35
CA LYS A 552 13.18 -12.43 1.20
C LYS A 552 12.96 -12.10 2.68
N THR A 553 13.52 -10.99 3.14
CA THR A 553 13.28 -10.47 4.50
C THR A 553 11.81 -10.05 4.67
N ALA A 554 11.23 -9.37 3.67
CA ALA A 554 9.82 -8.98 3.68
C ALA A 554 8.88 -10.19 3.70
N GLU A 555 9.17 -11.24 2.92
CA GLU A 555 8.38 -12.49 2.94
C GLU A 555 8.35 -13.14 4.32
N PHE A 556 9.51 -13.25 4.98
CA PHE A 556 9.57 -13.82 6.33
C PHE A 556 8.86 -12.93 7.36
N LEU A 557 8.96 -11.60 7.23
CA LEU A 557 8.26 -10.67 8.10
C LEU A 557 6.75 -10.77 7.90
N GLY A 558 6.28 -10.81 6.65
CA GLY A 558 4.86 -10.94 6.34
C GLY A 558 4.24 -12.18 6.96
N LYS A 559 4.90 -13.34 6.81
CA LYS A 559 4.44 -14.60 7.44
C LYS A 559 4.34 -14.49 8.96
N ALA A 560 5.32 -13.86 9.62
CA ALA A 560 5.28 -13.66 11.07
C ALA A 560 4.15 -12.73 11.50
N LEU A 561 3.91 -11.66 10.74
CA LEU A 561 2.83 -10.70 10.99
C LEU A 561 1.43 -11.31 10.76
N GLU A 562 1.24 -12.05 9.67
CA GLU A 562 0.00 -12.78 9.38
C GLU A 562 -0.28 -13.85 10.44
N SER A 563 0.77 -14.55 10.91
CA SER A 563 0.65 -15.53 12.00
C SER A 563 0.19 -14.88 13.31
N ALA A 564 0.47 -13.58 13.50
CA ALA A 564 -0.01 -12.78 14.63
C ALA A 564 -1.31 -12.01 14.33
N GLY A 565 -1.93 -12.24 13.17
CA GLY A 565 -3.25 -11.73 12.77
C GLY A 565 -3.26 -10.32 12.18
N ALA A 566 -2.11 -9.79 11.80
CA ALA A 566 -2.05 -8.58 10.98
C ALA A 566 -2.51 -8.88 9.55
N VAL A 567 -3.11 -7.89 8.89
CA VAL A 567 -3.44 -7.96 7.46
C VAL A 567 -2.26 -7.36 6.69
N VAL A 568 -1.50 -8.20 6.00
CA VAL A 568 -0.26 -7.80 5.33
C VAL A 568 -0.50 -7.57 3.84
N PHE A 569 0.04 -6.47 3.34
CA PHE A 569 0.09 -6.14 1.93
C PHE A 569 1.54 -5.99 1.49
N PHE A 570 1.82 -6.27 0.22
CA PHE A 570 3.15 -6.12 -0.36
C PHE A 570 3.11 -5.16 -1.53
N THR A 571 4.12 -4.29 -1.65
CA THR A 571 4.31 -3.53 -2.91
C THR A 571 4.73 -4.45 -4.05
N ARG A 572 5.45 -5.54 -3.75
CA ARG A 572 5.75 -6.66 -4.65
C ARG A 572 6.00 -7.96 -3.87
N MET A 573 5.62 -9.09 -4.47
CA MET A 573 5.88 -10.44 -3.96
C MET A 573 6.83 -11.25 -4.87
N GLU A 574 7.31 -10.62 -5.93
CA GLU A 574 8.20 -11.21 -6.93
C GLU A 574 9.28 -10.21 -7.34
N ASP A 575 10.26 -10.67 -8.10
CA ASP A 575 11.30 -9.79 -8.65
C ASP A 575 10.77 -8.99 -9.84
N ARG A 576 10.08 -7.90 -9.54
CA ARG A 576 9.59 -6.94 -10.53
C ARG A 576 9.83 -5.51 -10.07
N GLU A 577 10.00 -4.63 -11.04
CA GLU A 577 10.09 -3.21 -10.80
C GLU A 577 8.69 -2.66 -10.47
N VAL A 578 8.61 -1.84 -9.41
CA VAL A 578 7.40 -1.12 -9.02
C VAL A 578 7.79 0.32 -8.76
N SER A 579 7.30 1.24 -9.59
CA SER A 579 7.61 2.65 -9.48
C SER A 579 7.22 3.22 -8.12
N LEU A 580 7.92 4.26 -7.66
CA LEU A 580 7.63 4.89 -6.37
C LEU A 580 6.18 5.37 -6.26
N ALA A 581 5.63 5.94 -7.34
CA ALA A 581 4.23 6.36 -7.42
C ALA A 581 3.25 5.19 -7.21
N GLN A 582 3.53 4.04 -7.85
CA GLN A 582 2.71 2.85 -7.71
C GLN A 582 2.80 2.26 -6.30
N ARG A 583 3.97 2.29 -5.65
CA ARG A 583 4.13 1.90 -4.24
C ARG A 583 3.25 2.75 -3.30
N VAL A 584 3.18 4.06 -3.54
CA VAL A 584 2.29 4.97 -2.78
C VAL A 584 0.82 4.63 -3.02
N LYS A 585 0.44 4.41 -4.28
CA LYS A 585 -0.93 4.03 -4.66
C LYS A 585 -1.37 2.75 -3.96
N LEU A 586 -0.55 1.70 -4.03
CA LEU A 586 -0.82 0.42 -3.35
C LEU A 586 -0.98 0.60 -1.84
N SER A 587 -0.16 1.44 -1.20
CA SER A 587 -0.23 1.74 0.23
C SER A 587 -1.52 2.48 0.62
N ALA A 588 -2.00 3.38 -0.24
CA ALA A 588 -3.25 4.10 -0.02
C ALA A 588 -4.48 3.19 -0.22
N GLU A 589 -4.49 2.41 -1.31
CA GLU A 589 -5.59 1.47 -1.63
C GLU A 589 -5.71 0.35 -0.61
N SER A 590 -4.58 -0.11 -0.07
CA SER A 590 -4.57 -1.10 1.00
C SER A 590 -5.03 -0.54 2.35
N GLY A 591 -5.31 0.76 2.48
CA GLY A 591 -5.67 1.41 3.73
C GLY A 591 -4.76 1.03 4.89
N ALA A 592 -3.46 0.87 4.63
CA ALA A 592 -2.50 0.41 5.62
C ALA A 592 -2.37 1.41 6.78
N ASP A 593 -2.23 0.90 8.00
CA ASP A 593 -1.92 1.68 9.20
C ASP A 593 -0.45 2.09 9.23
N ARG A 594 0.43 1.23 8.68
CA ARG A 594 1.89 1.39 8.66
C ARG A 594 2.47 0.95 7.33
N HIS A 595 3.52 1.64 6.90
CA HIS A 595 4.30 1.28 5.71
C HIS A 595 5.76 1.05 6.11
N ILE A 596 6.24 -0.18 6.02
CA ILE A 596 7.60 -0.56 6.40
C ILE A 596 8.42 -0.78 5.13
N ILE A 597 9.34 0.14 4.86
CA ILE A 597 10.24 0.05 3.70
C ILE A 597 11.51 -0.66 4.14
N ILE A 598 11.82 -1.79 3.51
CA ILE A 598 12.91 -2.69 3.87
C ILE A 598 14.00 -2.52 2.83
N GLY A 599 15.14 -1.95 3.24
CA GLY A 599 16.26 -1.65 2.33
C GLY A 599 17.62 -2.04 2.90
N HIS A 600 18.55 -2.34 1.99
CA HIS A 600 19.99 -2.45 2.27
C HIS A 600 20.69 -1.37 1.44
N GLY A 601 20.83 -0.17 2.02
CA GLY A 601 21.44 0.97 1.35
C GLY A 601 22.97 0.88 1.28
N GLU A 602 23.60 1.86 0.64
CA GLU A 602 25.06 1.88 0.45
C GLU A 602 25.84 2.21 1.73
N SER A 603 25.18 2.78 2.74
CA SER A 603 25.79 3.10 4.03
C SER A 603 26.05 1.84 4.86
N GLY A 604 27.24 1.74 5.46
CA GLY A 604 27.58 0.63 6.38
C GLY A 604 26.92 0.73 7.76
N SER A 605 26.09 1.73 8.02
CA SER A 605 25.40 1.91 9.30
C SER A 605 23.91 1.59 9.20
N ILE A 606 23.40 0.86 10.19
CA ILE A 606 21.98 0.56 10.33
C ILE A 606 21.28 1.82 10.84
N TYR A 607 20.20 2.23 10.19
CA TYR A 607 19.38 3.33 10.68
C TYR A 607 17.93 3.15 10.27
N VAL A 608 17.05 3.83 11.01
CA VAL A 608 15.62 3.90 10.70
C VAL A 608 15.25 5.35 10.43
N GLY A 609 14.88 5.63 9.19
CA GLY A 609 14.43 6.93 8.71
C GLY A 609 12.93 7.12 8.92
N HIS A 610 12.52 8.30 9.37
CA HIS A 610 11.13 8.72 9.39
C HIS A 610 10.97 10.14 8.83
N TRP A 611 9.78 10.49 8.37
CA TRP A 611 9.50 11.85 7.92
C TRP A 611 9.74 12.88 9.06
N PRO A 612 10.39 14.03 8.79
CA PRO A 612 10.58 15.09 9.77
C PRO A 612 9.31 15.46 10.54
N ASN A 613 9.44 15.66 11.86
CA ASN A 613 8.33 16.00 12.77
C ASN A 613 7.11 15.04 12.77
N SER A 614 7.24 13.82 12.22
CA SER A 614 6.15 12.84 12.21
C SER A 614 5.85 12.29 13.60
N SER A 615 4.70 12.66 14.17
CA SER A 615 4.25 12.19 15.49
C SER A 615 3.95 10.69 15.56
N LYS A 616 3.67 10.05 14.42
CA LYS A 616 3.44 8.60 14.31
C LYS A 616 4.66 7.83 13.79
N GLY A 617 5.42 8.43 12.88
CA GLY A 617 6.61 7.81 12.27
C GLY A 617 7.79 7.73 13.24
N ALA A 618 8.01 8.77 14.04
CA ALA A 618 9.15 8.80 14.97
C ALA A 618 9.07 7.72 16.07
N PRO A 619 7.93 7.50 16.77
CA PRO A 619 7.82 6.39 17.73
C PRO A 619 8.01 5.02 17.09
N LEU A 620 7.46 4.81 15.88
CA LEU A 620 7.67 3.56 15.14
C LEU A 620 9.16 3.35 14.81
N ALA A 621 9.84 4.39 14.31
CA ALA A 621 11.25 4.31 14.01
C ALA A 621 12.10 3.99 15.24
N GLN A 622 11.73 4.52 16.42
CA GLN A 622 12.39 4.21 17.69
C GLN A 622 12.22 2.73 18.08
N SER A 623 11.01 2.18 17.99
CA SER A 623 10.74 0.76 18.27
C SER A 623 11.54 -0.15 17.33
N VAL A 624 11.58 0.18 16.03
CA VAL A 624 12.37 -0.56 15.05
C VAL A 624 13.87 -0.45 15.34
N ALA A 625 14.39 0.75 15.59
CA ALA A 625 15.82 0.94 15.87
C ALA A 625 16.26 0.20 17.15
N LYS A 626 15.42 0.19 18.19
CA LYS A 626 15.65 -0.57 19.43
C LYS A 626 15.76 -2.08 19.16
N ALA A 627 14.82 -2.64 18.39
CA ALA A 627 14.84 -4.07 18.06
C ALA A 627 16.05 -4.44 17.16
N MET A 628 16.34 -3.62 16.15
CA MET A 628 17.49 -3.84 15.27
C MET A 628 18.84 -3.75 16.01
N SER A 629 18.89 -2.97 17.08
CA SER A 629 20.04 -2.82 17.97
C SER A 629 20.27 -3.98 18.94
N HIS A 630 19.31 -4.91 19.08
CA HIS A 630 19.39 -5.99 20.05
C HIS A 630 20.53 -6.97 19.70
N GLY A 631 21.37 -7.30 20.70
CA GLY A 631 22.51 -8.22 20.54
C GLY A 631 23.63 -7.72 19.62
N ARG A 632 23.64 -6.44 19.22
CA ARG A 632 24.66 -5.86 18.32
C ARG A 632 25.51 -4.79 19.02
N HIS A 633 26.80 -4.76 18.69
CA HIS A 633 27.73 -3.71 19.12
C HIS A 633 27.41 -2.38 18.43
N ASN A 634 27.11 -2.39 17.13
CA ASN A 634 26.67 -1.22 16.38
C ASN A 634 25.16 -1.05 16.55
N LYS A 635 24.75 0.04 17.22
CA LYS A 635 23.34 0.40 17.44
C LYS A 635 22.76 1.06 16.20
N ALA A 636 21.50 0.72 15.89
CA ALA A 636 20.74 1.37 14.84
C ALA A 636 20.39 2.81 15.25
N LEU A 637 20.60 3.76 14.35
CA LEU A 637 20.29 5.16 14.60
C LEU A 637 18.85 5.48 14.15
N VAL A 638 18.18 6.37 14.87
CA VAL A 638 16.93 7.00 14.38
C VAL A 638 17.31 8.34 13.77
N ARG A 639 16.78 8.65 12.59
CA ARG A 639 16.98 9.97 11.97
C ARG A 639 15.79 10.40 11.13
N GLU A 640 15.69 11.70 10.92
CA GLU A 640 14.81 12.25 9.90
C GLU A 640 15.28 11.84 8.51
N ASP A 641 14.35 11.59 7.60
CA ASP A 641 14.61 11.19 6.22
C ASP A 641 13.49 11.72 5.31
N THR A 642 13.87 12.33 4.18
CA THR A 642 12.96 13.03 3.26
C THR A 642 12.68 12.27 1.96
N ARG A 643 13.00 10.96 1.92
CA ARG A 643 12.65 10.05 0.81
C ARG A 643 11.19 10.21 0.38
N TYR A 644 10.96 10.02 -0.91
CA TYR A 644 9.65 10.17 -1.54
C TYR A 644 8.55 9.36 -0.83
N LEU A 645 8.77 8.07 -0.55
CA LEU A 645 7.76 7.22 0.09
C LEU A 645 7.40 7.67 1.51
N LEU A 646 8.36 8.16 2.29
CA LEU A 646 8.10 8.68 3.65
C LEU A 646 7.22 9.94 3.63
N ARG A 647 7.28 10.69 2.53
CA ARG A 647 6.53 11.93 2.31
C ARG A 647 5.14 11.70 1.74
N GLN A 648 5.00 10.73 0.83
CA GLN A 648 3.82 10.61 -0.03
C GLN A 648 2.82 9.53 0.42
N THR A 649 3.23 8.62 1.30
CA THR A 649 2.34 7.60 1.84
C THR A 649 1.26 8.22 2.74
N ALA A 650 0.05 7.66 2.71
CA ALA A 650 -1.08 8.19 3.49
C ALA A 650 -0.99 7.84 4.99
N CYS A 651 -0.16 6.86 5.33
CA CYS A 651 0.02 6.33 6.68
C CYS A 651 1.43 6.58 7.21
N ALA A 652 1.68 6.21 8.47
CA ALA A 652 2.99 6.38 9.05
C ALA A 652 3.98 5.38 8.42
N ALA A 653 4.98 5.91 7.72
CA ALA A 653 6.01 5.13 7.07
C ALA A 653 7.36 5.25 7.78
N VAL A 654 8.15 4.17 7.72
CA VAL A 654 9.56 4.16 8.12
C VAL A 654 10.41 3.47 7.07
N TYR A 655 11.62 3.97 6.87
CA TYR A 655 12.63 3.34 6.05
C TYR A 655 13.65 2.64 6.94
N VAL A 656 13.79 1.33 6.80
CA VAL A 656 14.72 0.52 7.57
C VAL A 656 15.94 0.24 6.70
N ASN A 657 17.02 0.99 6.94
CA ASN A 657 18.32 0.71 6.35
C ASN A 657 19.01 -0.39 7.15
N MET A 658 19.12 -1.56 6.57
CA MET A 658 19.96 -2.64 7.08
C MET A 658 21.41 -2.45 6.63
N GLU A 659 22.25 -3.45 6.90
CA GLU A 659 23.67 -3.42 6.53
C GLU A 659 23.86 -3.40 5.00
N ASN A 660 25.06 -3.05 4.53
CA ASN A 660 25.33 -3.01 3.09
C ASN A 660 25.98 -4.33 2.62
N LEU A 661 25.83 -4.65 1.34
CA LEU A 661 26.43 -5.84 0.70
C LEU A 661 27.87 -5.60 0.24
N ALA A 662 28.55 -4.56 0.74
CA ALA A 662 29.77 -4.04 0.13
C ALA A 662 31.01 -4.94 0.28
N SER A 663 31.02 -5.89 1.22
CA SER A 663 32.11 -6.86 1.40
C SER A 663 31.64 -8.30 1.16
N PRO A 664 32.51 -9.21 0.69
CA PRO A 664 32.13 -10.60 0.44
C PRO A 664 31.57 -11.33 1.68
N ASP A 665 32.16 -11.09 2.85
CA ASP A 665 31.71 -11.70 4.11
C ASP A 665 30.29 -11.24 4.47
N LYS A 666 30.01 -9.93 4.28
CA LYS A 666 28.69 -9.36 4.54
C LYS A 666 27.68 -9.81 3.51
N GLU A 667 28.06 -9.88 2.24
CA GLU A 667 27.21 -10.43 1.19
C GLU A 667 26.76 -11.86 1.53
N ILE A 668 27.68 -12.75 1.90
CA ILE A 668 27.38 -14.14 2.30
C ILE A 668 26.44 -14.19 3.52
N GLU A 669 26.67 -13.32 4.51
CA GLU A 669 25.82 -13.23 5.71
C GLU A 669 24.40 -12.79 5.35
N LEU A 670 24.25 -11.69 4.60
CA LEU A 670 22.96 -11.04 4.32
C LEU A 670 22.06 -11.86 3.38
N ILE A 671 22.65 -12.61 2.43
CA ILE A 671 21.88 -13.52 1.57
C ILE A 671 21.44 -14.80 2.29
N SER A 672 21.99 -15.07 3.48
CA SER A 672 21.66 -16.29 4.21
C SER A 672 20.23 -16.26 4.76
N PRO A 673 19.47 -17.38 4.65
CA PRO A 673 18.15 -17.46 5.28
C PRO A 673 18.18 -17.22 6.79
N ALA A 674 19.28 -17.51 7.46
CA ALA A 674 19.46 -17.27 8.89
C ALA A 674 19.39 -15.77 9.22
N TYR A 675 20.15 -14.94 8.48
CA TYR A 675 20.09 -13.49 8.64
C TYR A 675 18.70 -12.96 8.34
N GLN A 676 18.11 -13.34 7.20
CA GLN A 676 16.83 -12.80 6.74
C GLN A 676 15.69 -13.14 7.70
N ARG A 677 15.64 -14.37 8.24
CA ARG A 677 14.69 -14.77 9.28
C ARG A 677 14.89 -13.98 10.57
N ALA A 678 16.14 -13.81 11.00
CA ALA A 678 16.45 -13.07 12.21
C ALA A 678 16.12 -11.58 12.08
N ALA A 679 16.39 -10.96 10.92
CA ALA A 679 16.02 -9.58 10.62
C ALA A 679 14.50 -9.41 10.60
N ALA A 680 13.79 -10.30 9.90
CA ALA A 680 12.32 -10.34 9.88
C ALA A 680 11.73 -10.49 11.29
N TYR A 681 12.26 -11.42 12.10
CA TYR A 681 11.80 -11.62 13.47
C TYR A 681 12.03 -10.38 14.34
N ARG A 682 13.16 -9.67 14.21
CA ARG A 682 13.40 -8.40 14.94
C ARG A 682 12.42 -7.31 14.53
N LEU A 683 12.10 -7.21 13.24
CA LEU A 683 11.08 -6.26 12.76
C LEU A 683 9.68 -6.62 13.30
N PHE A 684 9.35 -7.92 13.36
CA PHE A 684 8.13 -8.41 14.00
C PHE A 684 8.08 -8.00 15.48
N LEU A 685 9.15 -8.26 16.25
CA LEU A 685 9.23 -7.84 17.65
C LEU A 685 9.12 -6.32 17.83
N ALA A 686 9.67 -5.53 16.91
CA ALA A 686 9.55 -4.08 16.94
C ALA A 686 8.09 -3.63 16.81
N LEU A 687 7.30 -4.33 15.99
CA LEU A 687 5.89 -4.05 15.80
C LEU A 687 5.08 -4.50 17.02
N LEU A 688 5.39 -5.63 17.63
CA LEU A 688 4.82 -6.04 18.92
C LEU A 688 5.05 -4.97 20.00
N ASP A 689 6.31 -4.53 20.19
CA ASP A 689 6.66 -3.45 21.12
C ASP A 689 5.88 -2.15 20.79
N HIS A 690 5.77 -1.78 19.49
CA HIS A 690 5.06 -0.57 19.04
C HIS A 690 3.56 -0.61 19.33
N TYR A 691 2.95 -1.78 19.22
CA TYR A 691 1.53 -2.00 19.49
C TYR A 691 1.24 -2.45 20.93
N GLY A 692 2.23 -2.38 21.83
CA GLY A 692 2.04 -2.48 23.27
C GLY A 692 2.15 -3.88 23.87
N TRP A 693 2.69 -4.85 23.14
CA TRP A 693 3.02 -6.17 23.70
C TRP A 693 4.37 -6.11 24.43
N ASN A 694 4.31 -6.16 25.77
CA ASN A 694 5.44 -5.87 26.65
C ASN A 694 5.99 -7.11 27.38
N GLU A 695 5.62 -8.31 26.98
CA GLU A 695 6.12 -9.55 27.59
C GLU A 695 7.64 -9.65 27.49
N THR A 696 8.27 -10.28 28.48
CA THR A 696 9.74 -10.39 28.54
C THR A 696 10.24 -11.82 28.51
N GLY A 697 9.33 -12.79 28.39
CA GLY A 697 9.68 -14.21 28.27
C GLY A 697 10.58 -14.46 27.06
N SER A 698 11.53 -15.40 27.21
CA SER A 698 12.38 -15.82 26.11
C SER A 698 12.76 -17.29 26.19
N ILE A 699 12.90 -17.92 25.02
CA ILE A 699 13.48 -19.26 24.88
C ILE A 699 14.77 -19.08 24.10
N SER A 700 15.88 -19.48 24.70
CA SER A 700 17.18 -19.54 24.03
C SER A 700 17.71 -20.96 24.05
N GLY A 701 18.61 -21.29 23.13
CA GLY A 701 19.17 -22.63 23.13
C GLY A 701 20.30 -22.84 22.14
N GLU A 702 20.90 -24.03 22.23
CA GLU A 702 21.95 -24.50 21.33
C GLU A 702 21.55 -25.84 20.71
N VAL A 703 21.75 -25.96 19.40
CA VAL A 703 21.65 -27.21 18.66
C VAL A 703 23.04 -27.78 18.51
N LEU A 704 23.28 -28.96 19.07
CA LEU A 704 24.56 -29.64 19.07
C LEU A 704 24.44 -30.99 18.34
N ASP A 705 25.54 -31.50 17.80
CA ASP A 705 25.61 -32.87 17.30
C ASP A 705 25.89 -33.87 18.44
N HIS A 706 25.92 -35.17 18.11
CA HIS A 706 26.23 -36.25 19.06
C HIS A 706 27.61 -36.15 19.74
N ASN A 707 28.52 -35.33 19.20
CA ASN A 707 29.84 -35.04 19.77
C ASN A 707 29.88 -33.69 20.51
N ARG A 708 28.70 -33.10 20.77
CA ARG A 708 28.51 -31.80 21.40
C ARG A 708 29.12 -30.63 20.63
N GLN A 709 29.28 -30.77 19.31
CA GLN A 709 29.71 -29.69 18.44
C GLN A 709 28.52 -28.87 17.94
N PRO A 710 28.66 -27.54 17.78
CA PRO A 710 27.58 -26.70 17.28
C PRO A 710 27.07 -27.07 15.90
N VAL A 711 25.74 -27.12 15.75
CA VAL A 711 25.06 -27.38 14.47
C VAL A 711 24.46 -26.09 13.97
N ALA A 712 25.15 -25.46 13.03
CA ALA A 712 24.62 -24.32 12.29
C ALA A 712 23.51 -24.75 11.33
N ARG A 713 22.64 -23.80 10.99
CA ARG A 713 21.61 -23.96 9.94
C ARG A 713 20.45 -24.90 10.28
N ALA A 714 20.32 -25.38 11.52
CA ALA A 714 19.12 -26.09 11.98
C ALA A 714 17.93 -25.13 12.04
N LEU A 715 16.80 -25.52 11.44
CA LEU A 715 15.57 -24.75 11.55
C LEU A 715 14.95 -25.07 12.91
N VAL A 716 14.66 -24.02 13.68
CA VAL A 716 13.96 -24.12 14.95
C VAL A 716 12.67 -23.36 14.79
N THR A 717 11.54 -24.06 14.89
CA THR A 717 10.19 -23.50 14.75
C THR A 717 9.53 -23.48 16.11
N LEU A 718 9.12 -22.29 16.55
CA LEU A 718 8.34 -22.07 17.75
C LEU A 718 6.85 -22.07 17.42
N ASP A 719 6.09 -22.88 18.14
CA ASP A 719 4.63 -23.00 18.12
C ASP A 719 4.04 -23.23 16.73
N GLU A 720 4.82 -23.84 15.83
CA GLU A 720 4.47 -24.07 14.41
C GLU A 720 4.33 -22.78 13.57
N LEU A 721 4.63 -21.61 14.15
CA LEU A 721 4.43 -20.30 13.53
C LEU A 721 5.75 -19.58 13.20
N PHE A 722 6.71 -19.59 14.12
CA PHE A 722 7.90 -18.75 14.01
C PHE A 722 9.16 -19.59 13.81
N THR A 723 9.72 -19.58 12.59
CA THR A 723 10.94 -20.34 12.28
C THR A 723 12.16 -19.44 12.23
N LEU A 724 13.10 -19.69 13.15
CA LEU A 724 14.47 -19.17 13.11
C LEU A 724 15.43 -20.27 12.65
N GLN A 725 16.69 -19.88 12.44
CA GLN A 725 17.75 -20.80 12.05
C GLN A 725 18.93 -20.63 13.01
N SER A 726 19.54 -21.73 13.45
CA SER A 726 20.70 -21.70 14.33
C SER A 726 21.91 -21.03 13.66
N ASP A 727 22.62 -20.20 14.42
CA ASP A 727 23.80 -19.48 13.95
C ASP A 727 25.04 -20.40 13.79
N ALA A 728 26.20 -19.83 13.43
CA ALA A 728 27.44 -20.59 13.29
C ALA A 728 27.91 -21.28 14.59
N SER A 729 27.44 -20.81 15.75
CA SER A 729 27.65 -21.40 17.07
C SER A 729 26.47 -22.28 17.52
N GLY A 730 25.57 -22.65 16.60
CA GLY A 730 24.43 -23.51 16.87
C GLY A 730 23.33 -22.86 17.70
N ARG A 731 23.38 -21.54 17.94
CA ARG A 731 22.48 -20.86 18.87
C ARG A 731 21.22 -20.34 18.20
N PHE A 732 20.12 -20.33 18.94
CA PHE A 732 18.87 -19.68 18.57
C PHE A 732 18.25 -18.95 19.77
N ARG A 733 17.39 -17.96 19.50
CA ARG A 733 16.67 -17.24 20.54
C ARG A 733 15.33 -16.67 20.04
N PHE A 734 14.26 -16.99 20.75
CA PHE A 734 12.95 -16.37 20.64
C PHE A 734 12.71 -15.48 21.85
N GLU A 735 12.16 -14.29 21.63
CA GLU A 735 11.91 -13.27 22.66
C GLU A 735 10.47 -12.78 22.58
N ARG A 736 10.02 -12.08 23.63
CA ARG A 736 8.64 -11.54 23.78
C ARG A 736 7.57 -12.64 23.85
N LEU A 737 7.92 -13.76 24.46
CA LEU A 737 7.00 -14.88 24.66
C LEU A 737 6.12 -14.62 25.88
N GLY A 738 4.82 -14.92 25.75
CA GLY A 738 3.91 -14.95 26.89
C GLY A 738 4.24 -16.10 27.84
N SER A 739 3.62 -16.10 29.02
CA SER A 739 3.69 -17.25 29.91
C SER A 739 2.83 -18.39 29.38
N GLY A 740 3.32 -19.62 29.44
CA GLY A 740 2.56 -20.78 29.00
C GLY A 740 3.45 -21.89 28.46
N ARG A 741 2.80 -22.89 27.84
CA ARG A 741 3.46 -23.99 27.15
C ARG A 741 3.74 -23.58 25.71
N HIS A 742 5.01 -23.69 25.32
CA HIS A 742 5.50 -23.48 23.98
C HIS A 742 6.10 -24.78 23.43
N LYS A 743 6.00 -24.97 22.12
CA LYS A 743 6.49 -26.15 21.42
C LYS A 743 7.58 -25.76 20.43
N LEU A 744 8.74 -26.35 20.58
CA LEU A 744 9.84 -26.23 19.64
C LEU A 744 9.89 -27.44 18.72
N GLU A 745 9.94 -27.18 17.42
CA GLU A 745 10.24 -28.19 16.40
C GLU A 745 11.59 -27.88 15.75
N ILE A 746 12.48 -28.87 15.74
CA ILE A 746 13.80 -28.77 15.13
C ILE A 746 13.78 -29.60 13.85
N ASP A 747 14.06 -28.97 12.72
CA ASP A 747 14.27 -29.63 11.44
C ASP A 747 15.71 -29.38 10.97
N TYR A 748 16.46 -30.47 10.82
CA TYR A 748 17.79 -30.43 10.24
C TYR A 748 18.00 -31.66 9.33
N ARG A 749 18.07 -31.39 8.02
CA ARG A 749 18.19 -32.40 6.96
C ARG A 749 17.00 -33.37 6.93
N GLN A 750 17.13 -34.53 7.57
CA GLN A 750 16.10 -35.58 7.65
C GLN A 750 15.68 -35.86 9.10
N TYR A 751 16.27 -35.13 10.06
CA TYR A 751 15.94 -35.28 11.47
C TYR A 751 14.91 -34.24 11.87
N ARG A 752 13.85 -34.72 12.54
CA ARG A 752 12.83 -33.89 13.17
C ARG A 752 12.68 -34.26 14.64
N ALA A 753 12.71 -33.24 15.51
CA ALA A 753 12.45 -33.39 16.93
C ALA A 753 11.44 -32.35 17.41
N LYS A 754 10.64 -32.71 18.41
CA LYS A 754 9.71 -31.80 19.09
C LYS A 754 10.05 -31.76 20.57
N LYS A 755 9.96 -30.58 21.18
CA LYS A 755 10.23 -30.36 22.60
C LYS A 755 9.27 -29.32 23.16
N ASP A 756 8.54 -29.68 24.19
CA ASP A 756 7.69 -28.74 24.94
C ASP A 756 8.52 -28.02 26.00
N VAL A 757 8.20 -26.75 26.20
CA VAL A 757 8.87 -25.81 27.10
C VAL A 757 7.80 -25.02 27.81
N GLU A 758 7.89 -24.91 29.13
CA GLU A 758 6.95 -24.11 29.92
C GLU A 758 7.68 -22.89 30.46
N ILE A 759 7.17 -21.69 30.13
CA ILE A 759 7.77 -20.43 30.53
C ILE A 759 6.83 -19.74 31.53
N GLY A 760 7.36 -19.37 32.69
CA GLY A 760 6.66 -18.50 33.64
C GLY A 760 6.68 -17.02 33.20
N PRO A 761 5.87 -16.14 33.84
CA PRO A 761 5.85 -14.71 33.52
C PRO A 761 7.23 -14.07 33.60
N GLY A 762 7.71 -13.52 32.47
CA GLY A 762 9.03 -12.87 32.36
C GLY A 762 10.24 -13.80 32.56
N VAL A 763 10.04 -15.12 32.58
CA VAL A 763 11.11 -16.10 32.72
C VAL A 763 11.82 -16.31 31.38
N SER A 764 13.14 -16.45 31.42
CA SER A 764 13.92 -16.88 30.25
C SER A 764 14.41 -18.30 30.48
N ASP A 765 14.15 -19.20 29.54
CA ASP A 765 14.62 -20.58 29.58
C ASP A 765 15.77 -20.81 28.58
N GLN A 766 16.67 -21.73 28.93
CA GLN A 766 17.83 -22.09 28.11
C GLN A 766 17.87 -23.60 27.86
N ILE A 767 17.89 -23.98 26.59
CA ILE A 767 17.63 -25.35 26.17
C ILE A 767 18.78 -25.88 25.32
N THR A 768 19.32 -27.04 25.69
CA THR A 768 20.24 -27.79 24.82
C THR A 768 19.47 -28.88 24.07
N ILE A 769 19.72 -28.98 22.76
CA ILE A 769 19.15 -30.01 21.88
C ILE A 769 20.32 -30.73 21.21
N GLU A 770 20.47 -32.02 21.48
CA GLU A 770 21.52 -32.86 20.89
C GLU A 770 20.93 -33.71 19.76
N LEU A 771 21.51 -33.64 18.56
CA LEU A 771 21.13 -34.43 17.40
C LEU A 771 21.76 -35.84 17.48
N PRO A 772 21.03 -36.89 17.09
CA PRO A 772 21.55 -38.25 17.19
C PRO A 772 22.70 -38.53 16.23
N PRO A 773 23.50 -39.59 16.48
CA PRO A 773 24.60 -39.99 15.61
C PRO A 773 24.16 -40.19 14.14
N GLY A 774 24.98 -39.77 13.19
CA GLY A 774 24.74 -39.96 11.75
C GLY A 774 23.89 -38.87 11.05
N VAL A 775 23.32 -37.92 11.80
CA VAL A 775 22.57 -36.77 11.25
C VAL A 775 23.51 -35.69 10.69
N VAL A 776 24.60 -35.44 11.41
CA VAL A 776 25.70 -34.55 10.99
C VAL A 776 26.81 -35.45 10.45
N ARG A 777 27.21 -35.21 9.20
CA ARG A 777 28.36 -35.87 8.56
C ARG A 777 29.44 -34.82 8.38
#